data_AF-A0A965PHT0-F1
#
_entry.id   AF-A0A965PHT0-F1
#
_cell.length_a   1.000
_cell.length_b   1.000
_cell.length_c   1.000
_cell.angle_alpha   90.00
_cell.angle_beta   90.00
_cell.angle_gamma   90.00
#
_symmetry.space_group_name_H-M   'P 1'
#
loop_
_entity.id
_entity.type
_entity.pdbx_description
1 polymer ?
#
loop_
_entity_poly.entity_id
_entity_poly.type
_entity_poly.pdbx_seq_one_letter_code
_entity_poly.pdbx_strand_id
1 'polypeptide(L)'
;MKSLVPDNLEGVDFIIQVNDGISLTNYTYFVPGVNDGNDDDVSVLSDYISINSNDTVQFFFTSSNYFSSTTYTFQPYGTFFILNDLIIGSGDDISYSDNAPDVKQIDFVSDIIKMHNLAVIPDAAIENKLLLEPMSTYLGSGATLDWTKKLDISKDIVIKGTDDIKKSKLYFSYSAGQDTYSKLFVDQGRIYGDYKVEPYTVDASQVPSVFLTGSTDIKLVAQSTPSTQVNGSNIICPRFWTQSGSEPPKFTAPGLRFLYWADTNSIYLYNETFSNGVLQQVPNVNHYNDTSGFNPNFAGQYDLNWAPETPLHDYTMNPQNNLFTQYWRDYLDSIYSDDARILEASFALNNTDILSLNFGDYIFVKDAYWRIIELSDYKMGQYESTRVKLLKVSPGAPAKPACDIIPVSNNPDGSVNFETPAGASVSATQYCCNYFNFTWSVNTNLCYGRVRGRPGVNKPNNDSTGKGEITSVNSISVGANNVITTVGLDAGSSTFSMFAGNDIKSGSNDNVIAVGDTLEVKGDQRGIAMFGKSVESAVPGLVVGGGWPQDDRTYTYNGSQSAGTFMMSEQGSYAATLGTLELFIEGIANKRIELEDNTAWYMRMQVMVQPTINQYINATITAQIGKTAGVAFATAPIVQYQDTSMAGRTVNLIIDTATNTAQHRMNIQLAGGTYPFITRLVAQINYTQFR
;
A
#
# COMPACT_ATOMS: atom_id res chain seq x y z
N MET A 1 6.42 50.96 -12.81
CA MET A 1 6.12 49.62 -13.35
C MET A 1 5.63 48.75 -12.20
N LYS A 2 4.64 47.89 -12.42
CA LYS A 2 4.26 46.84 -11.47
C LYS A 2 4.63 45.51 -12.12
N SER A 3 5.39 44.69 -11.43
CA SER A 3 5.73 43.33 -11.83
C SER A 3 5.44 42.42 -10.65
N LEU A 4 4.80 41.28 -10.90
CA LEU A 4 4.84 40.18 -9.96
C LEU A 4 6.27 39.66 -9.99
N VAL A 5 6.96 39.69 -8.85
CA VAL A 5 8.27 39.08 -8.70
C VAL A 5 8.03 37.76 -7.97
N PRO A 6 8.21 36.59 -8.63
CA PRO A 6 8.12 35.30 -7.97
C PRO A 6 9.03 35.25 -6.73
N ASP A 7 8.51 34.70 -5.63
CA ASP A 7 9.30 34.47 -4.42
C ASP A 7 10.56 33.63 -4.75
N ASN A 8 11.72 34.02 -4.19
CA ASN A 8 13.08 33.49 -4.43
C ASN A 8 13.92 34.07 -5.59
N LEU A 9 13.58 35.23 -6.18
CA LEU A 9 14.47 35.94 -7.11
C LEU A 9 15.43 36.90 -6.38
N GLU A 10 16.73 36.58 -6.36
CA GLU A 10 17.78 37.46 -5.81
C GLU A 10 18.06 38.65 -6.75
N GLY A 11 17.28 39.72 -6.62
CA GLY A 11 17.53 41.00 -7.29
C GLY A 11 17.31 40.97 -8.81
N VAL A 12 16.39 41.80 -9.30
CA VAL A 12 16.11 41.89 -10.74
C VAL A 12 16.51 43.28 -11.23
N ASP A 13 17.41 43.32 -12.22
CA ASP A 13 17.72 44.54 -12.96
C ASP A 13 16.75 44.68 -14.13
N PHE A 14 15.98 45.76 -14.10
CA PHE A 14 15.14 46.15 -15.22
C PHE A 14 15.84 47.26 -16.01
N ILE A 15 16.16 46.99 -17.27
CA ILE A 15 16.90 47.92 -18.13
C ILE A 15 15.99 48.38 -19.27
N ILE A 16 15.78 49.69 -19.35
CA ILE A 16 15.12 50.34 -20.48
C ILE A 16 16.21 50.97 -21.34
N GLN A 17 16.36 50.52 -22.57
CA GLN A 17 17.25 51.16 -23.54
C GLN A 17 16.43 51.98 -24.52
N VAL A 18 16.77 53.26 -24.65
CA VAL A 18 16.20 54.16 -25.64
C VAL A 18 17.28 54.44 -26.68
N ASN A 19 16.97 54.14 -27.94
CA ASN A 19 17.84 54.40 -29.08
C ASN A 19 17.18 55.44 -29.99
N ASP A 20 17.81 56.62 -30.08
CA ASP A 20 17.34 57.76 -30.88
C ASP A 20 17.79 57.71 -32.35
N GLY A 21 18.40 56.58 -32.75
CA GLY A 21 18.96 56.35 -34.08
C GLY A 21 20.43 56.77 -34.24
N ILE A 22 21.02 57.44 -33.23
CA ILE A 22 22.43 57.90 -33.23
C ILE A 22 23.15 57.44 -31.95
N SER A 23 22.46 57.41 -30.82
CA SER A 23 22.98 57.11 -29.50
C SER A 23 22.01 56.22 -28.71
N LEU A 24 22.58 55.43 -27.79
CA LEU A 24 21.84 54.44 -27.00
C LEU A 24 21.96 54.80 -25.51
N THR A 25 20.83 55.07 -24.87
CA THR A 25 20.75 55.51 -23.47
C THR A 25 20.07 54.42 -22.63
N ASN A 26 20.75 53.99 -21.55
CA ASN A 26 20.26 52.93 -20.67
C ASN A 26 19.77 53.50 -19.34
N TYR A 27 18.54 53.18 -18.98
CA TYR A 27 17.96 53.45 -17.67
C TYR A 27 17.81 52.13 -16.93
N THR A 28 18.56 51.96 -15.84
CA THR A 28 18.56 50.72 -15.05
C THR A 28 17.85 50.97 -13.73
N TYR A 29 16.89 50.11 -13.41
CA TYR A 29 16.13 50.14 -12.17
C TYR A 29 16.33 48.82 -11.45
N PHE A 30 16.97 48.90 -10.29
CA PHE A 30 17.16 47.75 -9.43
C PHE A 30 15.92 47.54 -8.57
N VAL A 31 15.37 46.33 -8.65
CA VAL A 31 14.30 45.88 -7.75
C VAL A 31 14.93 44.94 -6.72
N PRO A 32 15.04 45.34 -5.44
CA PRO A 32 15.51 44.44 -4.40
C PRO A 32 14.53 43.27 -4.26
N GLY A 33 15.05 42.04 -4.23
CA GLY A 33 14.23 40.84 -4.01
C GLY A 33 13.52 40.92 -2.67
N VAL A 34 12.27 40.46 -2.64
CA VAL A 34 11.47 40.37 -1.42
C VAL A 34 11.34 38.90 -1.05
N ASN A 35 11.82 38.56 0.15
CA ASN A 35 11.77 37.19 0.70
C ASN A 35 10.91 37.21 1.96
N ASP A 36 9.60 37.34 1.79
CA ASP A 36 8.65 37.36 2.90
C ASP A 36 7.64 36.20 2.89
N GLY A 37 7.74 35.30 1.89
CA GLY A 37 6.88 34.13 1.75
C GLY A 37 5.52 34.40 1.11
N ASN A 38 5.28 35.61 0.58
CA ASN A 38 4.12 35.95 -0.25
C ASN A 38 4.56 36.54 -1.61
N ASP A 39 3.69 36.44 -2.62
CA ASP A 39 3.89 37.20 -3.86
C ASP A 39 3.70 38.69 -3.58
N ASP A 40 4.80 39.43 -3.56
CA ASP A 40 4.79 40.85 -3.24
C ASP A 40 4.71 41.76 -4.48
N ASP A 41 3.84 42.74 -4.38
CA ASP A 41 3.51 43.68 -5.45
C ASP A 41 4.52 44.84 -5.44
N VAL A 42 5.71 44.64 -6.02
CA VAL A 42 6.79 45.65 -5.97
C VAL A 42 6.61 46.69 -7.07
N SER A 43 6.35 47.94 -6.68
CA SER A 43 6.23 49.08 -7.59
C SER A 43 7.48 49.96 -7.54
N VAL A 44 8.21 50.05 -8.65
CA VAL A 44 9.27 51.05 -8.84
C VAL A 44 8.75 52.16 -9.76
N LEU A 45 8.76 53.39 -9.27
CA LEU A 45 8.54 54.58 -10.09
C LEU A 45 9.85 54.95 -10.78
N SER A 46 9.81 54.98 -12.11
CA SER A 46 10.88 55.58 -12.90
C SER A 46 10.72 57.11 -12.90
N ASP A 47 11.84 57.82 -12.99
CA ASP A 47 11.81 59.22 -13.44
C ASP A 47 11.24 59.31 -14.86
N TYR A 48 10.79 60.52 -15.25
CA TYR A 48 10.30 60.75 -16.60
C TYR A 48 11.41 60.50 -17.62
N ILE A 49 11.21 59.49 -18.47
CA ILE A 49 12.08 59.21 -19.62
C ILE A 49 11.52 59.97 -20.81
N SER A 50 12.24 60.99 -21.26
CA SER A 50 11.88 61.76 -22.46
C SER A 50 12.18 60.92 -23.71
N ILE A 51 11.18 60.74 -24.58
CA ILE A 51 11.28 59.97 -25.82
C ILE A 51 10.82 60.86 -26.98
N ASN A 52 11.56 60.87 -28.08
CA ASN A 52 11.24 61.62 -29.28
C ASN A 52 10.60 60.74 -30.36
N SER A 53 10.04 61.38 -31.39
CA SER A 53 9.49 60.68 -32.55
C SER A 53 10.58 59.88 -33.27
N ASN A 54 10.29 58.62 -33.58
CA ASN A 54 11.16 57.62 -34.24
C ASN A 54 12.23 56.96 -33.35
N ASP A 55 12.26 57.26 -32.05
CA ASP A 55 13.09 56.51 -31.13
C ASP A 55 12.59 55.05 -31.02
N THR A 56 13.52 54.12 -30.87
CA THR A 56 13.22 52.71 -30.58
C THR A 56 13.51 52.43 -29.11
N VAL A 57 12.55 51.83 -28.41
CA VAL A 57 12.73 51.44 -27.01
C VAL A 57 12.78 49.94 -26.91
N GLN A 58 13.81 49.44 -26.23
CA GLN A 58 14.01 48.04 -25.96
C GLN A 58 13.97 47.80 -24.45
N PHE A 59 13.24 46.78 -24.04
CA PHE A 59 13.14 46.37 -22.65
C PHE A 59 13.96 45.11 -22.45
N PHE A 60 14.81 45.14 -21.43
CA PHE A 60 15.58 43.98 -20.98
C PHE A 60 15.27 43.73 -19.52
N PHE A 61 15.11 42.46 -19.19
CA PHE A 61 15.18 41.98 -17.83
C PHE A 61 16.34 41.01 -17.75
N THR A 62 17.19 41.20 -16.74
CA THR A 62 18.29 40.28 -16.45
C THR A 62 18.09 39.75 -15.05
N SER A 63 17.83 38.45 -14.95
CA SER A 63 18.01 37.68 -13.71
C SER A 63 19.16 36.71 -13.93
N SER A 64 19.68 36.12 -12.85
CA SER A 64 20.81 35.18 -12.91
C SER A 64 20.62 34.00 -13.87
N ASN A 65 19.39 33.69 -14.32
CA ASN A 65 19.07 32.51 -15.12
C ASN A 65 18.27 32.75 -16.42
N TYR A 66 17.90 34.00 -16.79
CA TYR A 66 17.07 34.24 -17.98
C TYR A 66 17.43 35.54 -18.72
N PHE A 67 17.41 35.49 -20.07
CA PHE A 67 17.51 36.64 -20.96
C PHE A 67 16.44 36.57 -22.05
N SER A 68 15.62 37.61 -22.19
CA SER A 68 14.69 37.77 -23.32
C SER A 68 14.64 39.22 -23.76
N SER A 69 14.48 39.45 -25.07
CA SER A 69 14.43 40.79 -25.67
C SER A 69 13.21 40.94 -26.58
N THR A 70 12.49 42.05 -26.49
CA THR A 70 11.42 42.41 -27.43
C THR A 70 11.57 43.88 -27.84
N THR A 71 11.41 44.16 -29.13
CA THR A 71 11.56 45.52 -29.71
C THR A 71 10.21 46.06 -30.16
N TYR A 72 9.89 47.31 -29.79
CA TYR A 72 8.68 48.02 -30.23
C TYR A 72 9.04 49.35 -30.92
N THR A 73 8.32 49.69 -31.98
CA THR A 73 8.49 50.94 -32.74
C THR A 73 7.28 51.86 -32.52
N PHE A 74 7.49 53.10 -32.06
CA PHE A 74 6.39 54.03 -31.76
C PHE A 74 5.93 54.83 -32.99
N GLN A 75 4.62 55.10 -33.05
CA GLN A 75 3.97 55.99 -34.03
C GLN A 75 3.54 57.30 -33.33
N PRO A 76 3.22 58.38 -34.07
CA PRO A 76 2.92 59.67 -33.47
C PRO A 76 1.73 59.56 -32.51
N TYR A 77 1.89 60.01 -31.27
CA TYR A 77 0.87 60.16 -30.21
C TYR A 77 0.56 58.98 -29.26
N GLY A 78 1.55 58.15 -28.89
CA GLY A 78 1.43 57.26 -27.71
C GLY A 78 2.36 57.69 -26.57
N THR A 79 1.85 57.95 -25.36
CA THR A 79 2.64 58.47 -24.21
C THR A 79 2.79 57.51 -23.01
N PHE A 80 2.60 56.20 -23.18
CA PHE A 80 3.13 55.18 -22.25
C PHE A 80 2.91 53.76 -22.79
N PHE A 81 3.73 52.81 -22.32
CA PHE A 81 3.56 51.37 -22.49
C PHE A 81 3.48 50.71 -21.11
N ILE A 82 2.58 49.74 -20.93
CA ILE A 82 2.45 48.92 -19.72
C ILE A 82 2.54 47.45 -20.17
N LEU A 83 3.52 46.72 -19.65
CA LEU A 83 3.51 45.26 -19.72
C LEU A 83 2.48 44.78 -18.69
N ASN A 84 1.34 44.30 -19.17
CA ASN A 84 0.18 43.99 -18.32
C ASN A 84 0.13 42.52 -17.88
N ASP A 85 0.81 41.62 -18.60
CA ASP A 85 0.87 40.19 -18.27
C ASP A 85 2.09 39.52 -18.93
N LEU A 86 2.66 38.50 -18.26
CA LEU A 86 3.69 37.61 -18.79
C LEU A 86 3.18 36.17 -18.64
N ILE A 87 2.77 35.56 -19.75
CA ILE A 87 2.31 34.17 -19.78
C ILE A 87 3.45 33.30 -20.31
N ILE A 88 3.97 32.38 -19.49
CA ILE A 88 4.84 31.29 -19.95
C ILE A 88 3.91 30.25 -20.59
N GLY A 89 4.01 30.06 -21.89
CA GLY A 89 3.14 29.14 -22.63
C GLY A 89 3.44 27.67 -22.34
N SER A 90 2.42 26.82 -22.47
CA SER A 90 2.58 25.37 -22.62
C SER A 90 2.81 25.03 -24.10
N GLY A 91 3.77 24.14 -24.40
CA GLY A 91 4.15 23.77 -25.78
C GLY A 91 5.65 23.80 -26.09
N ASP A 92 6.51 24.03 -25.09
CA ASP A 92 7.96 24.01 -25.26
C ASP A 92 8.47 22.63 -25.73
N ASP A 93 9.48 22.64 -26.59
CA ASP A 93 10.20 21.43 -26.97
C ASP A 93 10.81 20.78 -25.72
N ILE A 94 10.51 19.50 -25.49
CA ILE A 94 11.13 18.74 -24.41
C ILE A 94 12.62 18.57 -24.74
N SER A 95 13.47 19.23 -23.98
CA SER A 95 14.91 18.99 -24.01
C SER A 95 15.22 17.64 -23.37
N TYR A 96 15.44 16.61 -24.18
CA TYR A 96 15.78 15.27 -23.70
C TYR A 96 17.07 15.26 -22.87
N SER A 97 18.03 16.15 -23.14
CA SER A 97 19.27 16.25 -22.35
C SER A 97 19.00 16.75 -20.93
N ASP A 98 18.07 17.68 -20.76
CA ASP A 98 17.76 18.25 -19.45
C ASP A 98 16.83 17.34 -18.62
N ASN A 99 16.16 16.39 -19.29
CA ASN A 99 15.29 15.40 -18.67
C ASN A 99 15.96 14.02 -18.51
N ALA A 100 17.22 13.87 -18.96
CA ALA A 100 17.97 12.64 -18.77
C ALA A 100 18.45 12.52 -17.31
N PRO A 101 18.42 11.30 -16.72
CA PRO A 101 18.93 11.11 -15.37
C PRO A 101 20.45 11.34 -15.32
N ASP A 102 20.95 11.86 -14.20
CA ASP A 102 22.39 12.00 -13.96
C ASP A 102 23.03 10.62 -13.72
N VAL A 103 23.44 9.98 -14.81
CA VAL A 103 24.11 8.67 -14.82
C VAL A 103 25.24 8.65 -15.84
N LYS A 104 26.30 7.88 -15.55
CA LYS A 104 27.37 7.69 -16.53
C LYS A 104 26.86 6.83 -17.68
N GLN A 105 27.23 7.18 -18.91
CA GLN A 105 26.91 6.38 -20.10
C GLN A 105 27.40 4.93 -19.98
N ILE A 106 28.56 4.72 -19.35
CA ILE A 106 29.10 3.38 -19.11
C ILE A 106 28.24 2.57 -18.14
N ASP A 107 27.59 3.21 -17.16
CA ASP A 107 26.70 2.53 -16.21
C ASP A 107 25.40 2.11 -16.89
N PHE A 108 24.84 2.97 -17.75
CA PHE A 108 23.68 2.64 -18.58
C PHE A 108 23.92 1.41 -19.47
N VAL A 109 25.03 1.41 -20.20
CA VAL A 109 25.40 0.28 -21.08
C VAL A 109 25.72 -0.97 -20.25
N SER A 110 26.43 -0.82 -19.13
CA SER A 110 26.75 -1.94 -18.22
C SER A 110 25.48 -2.60 -17.67
N ASP A 111 24.47 -1.82 -17.33
CA ASP A 111 23.21 -2.33 -16.84
C ASP A 111 22.47 -3.15 -17.90
N ILE A 112 22.40 -2.67 -19.15
CA ILE A 112 21.78 -3.43 -20.25
C ILE A 112 22.47 -4.79 -20.45
N ILE A 113 23.81 -4.79 -20.44
CA ILE A 113 24.63 -6.00 -20.59
C ILE A 113 24.36 -7.00 -19.45
N LYS A 114 24.32 -6.53 -18.20
CA LYS A 114 24.04 -7.37 -17.04
C LYS A 114 22.59 -7.87 -17.03
N MET A 115 21.64 -6.99 -17.33
CA MET A 115 20.21 -7.26 -17.30
C MET A 115 19.82 -8.40 -18.24
N HIS A 116 20.36 -8.39 -19.47
CA HIS A 116 20.04 -9.38 -20.51
C HIS A 116 21.15 -10.43 -20.73
N ASN A 117 22.16 -10.47 -19.85
CA ASN A 117 23.31 -11.37 -19.95
C ASN A 117 23.96 -11.35 -21.35
N LEU A 118 24.34 -10.17 -21.83
CA LEU A 118 24.79 -9.99 -23.21
C LEU A 118 26.28 -10.33 -23.38
N ALA A 119 26.59 -11.07 -24.44
CA ALA A 119 27.94 -11.16 -25.00
C ALA A 119 28.24 -9.86 -25.76
N VAL A 120 29.40 -9.26 -25.48
CA VAL A 120 29.90 -8.07 -26.18
C VAL A 120 30.95 -8.52 -27.19
N ILE A 121 30.63 -8.42 -28.47
CA ILE A 121 31.44 -8.97 -29.56
C ILE A 121 31.91 -7.81 -30.44
N PRO A 122 33.23 -7.58 -30.62
CA PRO A 122 33.71 -6.58 -31.56
C PRO A 122 33.42 -7.01 -33.00
N ASP A 123 32.94 -6.09 -33.83
CA ASP A 123 32.77 -6.33 -35.26
C ASP A 123 34.15 -6.35 -35.93
N ALA A 124 34.49 -7.47 -36.58
CA ALA A 124 35.79 -7.64 -37.23
C ALA A 124 35.96 -6.79 -38.50
N ALA A 125 34.87 -6.32 -39.10
CA ALA A 125 34.89 -5.52 -40.32
C ALA A 125 34.79 -4.01 -40.06
N ILE A 126 34.20 -3.61 -38.93
CA ILE A 126 33.93 -2.20 -38.60
C ILE A 126 34.54 -1.84 -37.25
N GLU A 127 35.58 -1.02 -37.28
CA GLU A 127 36.21 -0.48 -36.08
C GLU A 127 35.20 0.32 -35.23
N ASN A 128 35.27 0.17 -33.91
CA ASN A 128 34.37 0.80 -32.92
C ASN A 128 32.89 0.37 -33.01
N LYS A 129 32.58 -0.72 -33.72
CA LYS A 129 31.24 -1.33 -33.67
C LYS A 129 31.26 -2.56 -32.78
N LEU A 130 30.34 -2.59 -31.83
CA LEU A 130 30.12 -3.73 -30.92
C LEU A 130 28.75 -4.34 -31.23
N LEU A 131 28.72 -5.66 -31.32
CA LEU A 131 27.51 -6.47 -31.42
C LEU A 131 27.16 -6.95 -30.00
N LEU A 132 25.91 -6.75 -29.60
CA LEU A 132 25.38 -7.19 -28.31
C LEU A 132 24.36 -8.29 -28.57
N GLU A 133 24.60 -9.47 -28.02
CA GLU A 133 23.74 -10.63 -28.21
C GLU A 133 23.52 -11.36 -26.87
N PRO A 134 22.30 -11.77 -26.52
CA PRO A 134 22.08 -12.60 -25.33
C PRO A 134 22.94 -13.86 -25.33
N MET A 135 23.57 -14.17 -24.20
CA MET A 135 24.45 -15.33 -24.07
C MET A 135 23.73 -16.65 -24.41
N SER A 136 22.42 -16.73 -24.15
CA SER A 136 21.59 -17.89 -24.49
C SER A 136 21.48 -18.14 -26.00
N THR A 137 21.52 -17.10 -26.84
CA THR A 137 21.50 -17.25 -28.31
C THR A 137 22.89 -17.29 -28.91
N TYR A 138 23.83 -16.56 -28.32
CA TYR A 138 25.21 -16.48 -28.81
C TYR A 138 25.96 -17.82 -28.68
N LEU A 139 25.78 -18.54 -27.57
CA LEU A 139 26.44 -19.82 -27.34
C LEU A 139 25.93 -20.90 -28.30
N GLY A 140 26.79 -21.37 -29.21
CA GLY A 140 26.41 -22.35 -30.22
C GLY A 140 25.87 -21.75 -31.52
N SER A 141 25.87 -20.43 -31.65
CA SER A 141 25.59 -19.73 -32.92
C SER A 141 26.71 -19.91 -33.96
N GLY A 142 27.90 -20.33 -33.51
CA GLY A 142 29.09 -20.49 -34.32
C GLY A 142 29.19 -21.84 -35.04
N ALA A 143 30.37 -22.09 -35.60
CA ALA A 143 30.71 -23.34 -36.25
C ALA A 143 31.06 -24.44 -35.23
N THR A 144 31.02 -25.70 -35.67
CA THR A 144 31.63 -26.81 -34.93
C THR A 144 33.03 -27.07 -35.47
N LEU A 145 34.04 -26.90 -34.63
CA LEU A 145 35.46 -27.08 -34.96
C LEU A 145 36.01 -28.34 -34.29
N ASP A 146 36.64 -29.22 -35.06
CA ASP A 146 37.32 -30.40 -34.52
C ASP A 146 38.78 -30.07 -34.17
N TRP A 147 39.08 -30.02 -32.87
CA TRP A 147 40.42 -29.78 -32.35
C TRP A 147 41.10 -31.05 -31.82
N THR A 148 40.50 -32.23 -32.03
CA THR A 148 41.03 -33.51 -31.55
C THR A 148 42.46 -33.75 -32.03
N LYS A 149 42.78 -33.40 -33.28
CA LYS A 149 44.13 -33.53 -33.85
C LYS A 149 45.09 -32.41 -33.48
N LYS A 150 44.58 -31.31 -32.91
CA LYS A 150 45.37 -30.15 -32.49
C LYS A 150 45.77 -30.21 -31.02
N LEU A 151 45.22 -31.15 -30.26
CA LEU A 151 45.56 -31.37 -28.86
C LEU A 151 47.02 -31.82 -28.73
N ASP A 152 47.81 -31.05 -27.98
CA ASP A 152 49.20 -31.40 -27.67
C ASP A 152 49.25 -32.36 -26.48
N ILE A 153 49.36 -33.65 -26.79
CA ILE A 153 49.45 -34.72 -25.79
C ILE A 153 50.81 -34.78 -25.07
N SER A 154 51.79 -33.97 -25.46
CA SER A 154 53.09 -33.89 -24.76
C SER A 154 53.04 -33.02 -23.50
N LYS A 155 51.99 -32.20 -23.36
CA LYS A 155 51.72 -31.35 -22.20
C LYS A 155 50.58 -31.91 -21.35
N ASP A 156 50.48 -31.43 -20.12
CA ASP A 156 49.45 -31.89 -19.18
C ASP A 156 48.04 -31.53 -19.65
N ILE A 157 47.13 -32.49 -19.53
CA ILE A 157 45.69 -32.34 -19.79
C ILE A 157 44.98 -32.49 -18.45
N VAL A 158 44.30 -31.43 -18.01
CA VAL A 158 43.60 -31.40 -16.73
C VAL A 158 42.09 -31.31 -16.95
N ILE A 159 41.35 -32.28 -16.40
CA ILE A 159 39.89 -32.23 -16.33
C ILE A 159 39.49 -32.09 -14.87
N LYS A 160 38.75 -31.03 -14.56
CA LYS A 160 38.26 -30.75 -13.21
C LYS A 160 36.78 -30.39 -13.20
N GLY A 161 36.17 -30.44 -12.02
CA GLY A 161 34.82 -29.94 -11.80
C GLY A 161 34.73 -28.42 -11.98
N THR A 162 33.51 -27.88 -11.99
CA THR A 162 33.26 -26.43 -12.06
C THR A 162 33.24 -25.74 -10.70
N ASP A 163 33.67 -26.41 -9.63
CA ASP A 163 33.63 -25.89 -8.25
C ASP A 163 34.43 -24.57 -8.09
N ASP A 164 35.48 -24.37 -8.89
CA ASP A 164 36.27 -23.12 -8.91
C ASP A 164 35.44 -21.90 -9.35
N ILE A 165 34.43 -22.10 -10.21
CA ILE A 165 33.61 -21.04 -10.80
C ILE A 165 32.19 -20.97 -10.21
N LYS A 166 31.69 -22.06 -9.63
CA LYS A 166 30.42 -22.06 -8.88
C LYS A 166 30.59 -21.25 -7.60
N LYS A 167 29.54 -20.50 -7.22
CA LYS A 167 29.43 -19.81 -5.93
C LYS A 167 28.24 -20.37 -5.17
N SER A 168 28.28 -20.25 -3.85
CA SER A 168 27.20 -20.77 -3.00
C SER A 168 25.94 -19.91 -3.13
N LYS A 169 26.11 -18.59 -3.18
CA LYS A 169 25.02 -17.61 -3.14
C LYS A 169 24.89 -16.92 -4.49
N LEU A 170 23.65 -16.73 -4.93
CA LEU A 170 23.32 -15.92 -6.11
C LEU A 170 22.42 -14.77 -5.69
N TYR A 171 22.80 -13.55 -6.07
CA TYR A 171 22.02 -12.36 -5.79
C TYR A 171 21.91 -11.45 -7.02
N PHE A 172 20.69 -11.24 -7.50
CA PHE A 172 20.36 -10.33 -8.60
C PHE A 172 19.41 -9.25 -8.10
N SER A 173 19.74 -7.98 -8.31
CA SER A 173 18.95 -6.86 -7.78
C SER A 173 19.13 -5.58 -8.59
N TYR A 174 18.12 -4.72 -8.51
CA TYR A 174 18.22 -3.30 -8.84
C TYR A 174 18.84 -2.51 -7.68
N SER A 175 19.21 -1.26 -7.93
CA SER A 175 19.49 -0.27 -6.89
C SER A 175 18.21 0.15 -6.16
N ALA A 176 18.35 0.66 -4.93
CA ALA A 176 17.22 1.08 -4.10
C ALA A 176 16.57 2.37 -4.62
N GLY A 177 15.27 2.31 -4.93
CA GLY A 177 14.48 3.49 -5.27
C GLY A 177 14.19 4.37 -4.05
N GLN A 178 14.00 5.66 -4.28
CA GLN A 178 13.72 6.67 -3.24
C GLN A 178 12.26 7.11 -3.19
N ASP A 179 11.46 6.70 -4.17
CA ASP A 179 10.01 6.96 -4.17
C ASP A 179 9.31 6.19 -3.03
N THR A 180 8.12 6.68 -2.66
CA THR A 180 7.33 6.14 -1.56
C THR A 180 7.17 4.62 -1.65
N TYR A 181 6.91 4.08 -2.84
CA TYR A 181 6.58 2.67 -3.01
C TYR A 181 7.80 1.77 -3.05
N SER A 182 8.90 2.21 -3.65
CA SER A 182 10.19 1.51 -3.55
C SER A 182 10.66 1.42 -2.10
N LYS A 183 10.50 2.50 -1.33
CA LYS A 183 10.90 2.57 0.08
C LYS A 183 10.20 1.52 0.94
N LEU A 184 8.94 1.17 0.63
CA LEU A 184 8.22 0.11 1.35
C LEU A 184 8.92 -1.25 1.30
N PHE A 185 9.59 -1.58 0.19
CA PHE A 185 10.35 -2.82 0.07
C PHE A 185 11.74 -2.68 0.72
N VAL A 186 12.41 -1.55 0.50
CA VAL A 186 13.73 -1.25 1.07
C VAL A 186 13.70 -1.31 2.60
N ASP A 187 12.67 -0.74 3.22
CA ASP A 187 12.48 -0.73 4.67
C ASP A 187 12.22 -2.14 5.24
N GLN A 188 11.81 -3.10 4.40
CA GLN A 188 11.70 -4.53 4.74
C GLN A 188 12.99 -5.33 4.46
N GLY A 189 14.08 -4.66 4.05
CA GLY A 189 15.37 -5.30 3.77
C GLY A 189 15.44 -6.02 2.42
N ARG A 190 14.55 -5.72 1.48
CA ARG A 190 14.57 -6.28 0.11
C ARG A 190 14.35 -5.22 -0.97
N ILE A 191 14.78 -5.51 -2.19
CA ILE A 191 14.47 -4.67 -3.35
C ILE A 191 13.32 -5.31 -4.11
N TYR A 192 12.41 -4.50 -4.63
CA TYR A 192 11.29 -5.00 -5.41
C TYR A 192 11.79 -5.79 -6.61
N GLY A 193 11.30 -7.03 -6.75
CA GLY A 193 11.69 -7.92 -7.85
C GLY A 193 13.07 -8.58 -7.73
N ASP A 194 13.70 -8.57 -6.55
CA ASP A 194 15.03 -9.19 -6.35
C ASP A 194 15.02 -10.74 -6.39
N TYR A 195 16.10 -11.32 -6.92
CA TYR A 195 16.31 -12.77 -6.91
C TYR A 195 17.49 -13.12 -6.00
N LYS A 196 17.20 -13.88 -4.94
CA LYS A 196 18.16 -14.37 -3.94
C LYS A 196 17.99 -15.88 -3.78
N VAL A 197 19.04 -16.64 -4.03
CA VAL A 197 19.05 -18.10 -3.84
C VAL A 197 20.35 -18.55 -3.17
N GLU A 198 20.19 -19.33 -2.11
CA GLU A 198 21.29 -19.89 -1.30
C GLU A 198 20.90 -21.30 -0.82
N PRO A 199 21.47 -22.39 -1.36
CA PRO A 199 22.35 -22.48 -2.54
C PRO A 199 21.58 -22.60 -3.87
N TYR A 200 22.23 -22.25 -4.99
CA TYR A 200 21.67 -22.51 -6.32
C TYR A 200 21.86 -23.96 -6.74
N THR A 201 20.77 -24.59 -7.18
CA THR A 201 20.73 -25.95 -7.71
C THR A 201 19.96 -25.96 -9.03
N VAL A 202 20.46 -26.71 -10.01
CA VAL A 202 19.81 -26.86 -11.32
C VAL A 202 18.58 -27.76 -11.22
N ASP A 203 18.58 -28.71 -10.29
CA ASP A 203 17.43 -29.57 -10.01
C ASP A 203 17.28 -29.76 -8.49
N ALA A 204 16.03 -29.94 -8.04
CA ALA A 204 15.72 -30.09 -6.61
C ALA A 204 16.28 -31.38 -5.99
N SER A 205 16.65 -32.38 -6.80
CA SER A 205 17.33 -33.61 -6.37
C SER A 205 18.85 -33.44 -6.23
N GLN A 206 19.43 -32.35 -6.74
CA GLN A 206 20.86 -32.09 -6.60
C GLN A 206 21.19 -31.76 -5.14
N VAL A 207 22.14 -32.51 -4.58
CA VAL A 207 22.66 -32.21 -3.25
C VAL A 207 23.68 -31.07 -3.39
N PRO A 208 23.43 -29.90 -2.79
CA PRO A 208 24.37 -28.78 -2.87
C PRO A 208 25.70 -29.15 -2.20
N SER A 209 26.81 -28.84 -2.87
CA SER A 209 28.13 -29.06 -2.30
C SER A 209 28.39 -28.10 -1.14
N VAL A 210 28.74 -28.66 0.03
CA VAL A 210 29.11 -27.89 1.24
C VAL A 210 30.43 -27.14 1.11
N PHE A 211 31.21 -27.41 0.06
CA PHE A 211 32.50 -26.75 -0.20
C PHE A 211 32.36 -25.47 -1.02
N LEU A 212 31.18 -25.21 -1.60
CA LEU A 212 30.93 -23.96 -2.32
C LEU A 212 30.88 -22.78 -1.35
N THR A 213 31.66 -21.74 -1.64
CA THR A 213 31.73 -20.53 -0.82
C THR A 213 31.64 -19.28 -1.70
N GLY A 214 31.30 -18.13 -1.08
CA GLY A 214 31.17 -16.84 -1.77
C GLY A 214 29.80 -16.60 -2.44
N SER A 215 29.68 -15.42 -3.06
CA SER A 215 28.46 -14.93 -3.72
C SER A 215 28.75 -14.42 -5.13
N THR A 216 27.82 -14.63 -6.05
CA THR A 216 27.75 -13.93 -7.34
C THR A 216 26.66 -12.87 -7.23
N ASP A 217 27.08 -11.61 -7.21
CA ASP A 217 26.20 -10.44 -7.09
C ASP A 217 26.11 -9.70 -8.43
N ILE A 218 24.91 -9.68 -9.02
CA ILE A 218 24.58 -8.85 -10.18
C ILE A 218 23.68 -7.70 -9.71
N LYS A 219 24.26 -6.51 -9.61
CA LYS A 219 23.55 -5.29 -9.18
C LYS A 219 23.56 -4.26 -10.30
N LEU A 220 22.37 -3.73 -10.58
CA LEU A 220 22.16 -2.67 -11.56
C LEU A 220 22.19 -1.30 -10.90
N VAL A 221 22.63 -0.27 -11.64
CA VAL A 221 22.56 1.14 -11.23
C VAL A 221 21.13 1.67 -11.39
N ALA A 222 20.41 1.20 -12.39
CA ALA A 222 18.97 1.38 -12.52
C ALA A 222 18.29 0.94 -11.23
N GLN A 223 17.25 1.67 -10.83
CA GLN A 223 16.53 1.37 -9.60
C GLN A 223 15.24 0.60 -9.91
N SER A 224 14.73 -0.11 -8.91
CA SER A 224 13.48 -0.86 -9.03
C SER A 224 12.29 0.07 -9.28
N THR A 225 11.23 -0.44 -9.92
CA THR A 225 10.01 0.33 -10.21
C THR A 225 8.75 -0.44 -9.84
N PRO A 226 8.39 -0.51 -8.55
CA PRO A 226 7.07 -1.03 -8.19
C PRO A 226 5.98 -0.15 -8.81
N SER A 227 4.94 -0.81 -9.33
CA SER A 227 3.78 -0.14 -9.90
C SER A 227 2.58 -0.22 -8.97
N THR A 228 1.68 0.76 -9.09
CA THR A 228 0.44 0.81 -8.31
C THR A 228 -0.71 1.26 -9.18
N GLN A 229 -1.92 0.92 -8.76
CA GLN A 229 -3.13 1.42 -9.41
C GLN A 229 -3.40 2.87 -9.01
N VAL A 230 -3.67 3.72 -10.00
CA VAL A 230 -4.07 5.11 -9.79
C VAL A 230 -5.47 5.12 -9.20
N ASN A 231 -5.64 5.82 -8.08
CA ASN A 231 -6.88 5.82 -7.31
C ASN A 231 -8.09 6.26 -8.17
N GLY A 232 -9.20 5.54 -8.07
CA GLY A 232 -10.40 5.79 -8.88
C GLY A 232 -10.30 5.36 -10.35
N SER A 233 -9.24 4.65 -10.77
CA SER A 233 -9.05 4.16 -12.14
C SER A 233 -8.53 2.72 -12.14
N ASN A 234 -8.48 2.07 -13.32
CA ASN A 234 -7.83 0.77 -13.50
C ASN A 234 -6.40 0.90 -14.07
N ILE A 235 -5.84 2.11 -14.06
CA ILE A 235 -4.53 2.38 -14.65
C ILE A 235 -3.45 1.95 -13.66
N ILE A 236 -2.60 1.02 -14.07
CA ILE A 236 -1.48 0.53 -13.28
C ILE A 236 -0.19 1.15 -13.82
N CYS A 237 0.40 2.05 -13.06
CA CYS A 237 1.63 2.74 -13.47
C CYS A 237 2.61 2.91 -12.30
N PRO A 238 3.90 3.09 -12.60
CA PRO A 238 4.85 3.65 -11.65
C PRO A 238 4.40 5.02 -11.16
N ARG A 239 4.69 5.33 -9.89
CA ARG A 239 4.37 6.63 -9.31
C ARG A 239 5.58 7.19 -8.58
N PHE A 240 6.13 8.27 -9.11
CA PHE A 240 7.35 8.89 -8.59
C PHE A 240 7.03 10.10 -7.71
N TRP A 241 6.67 9.83 -6.47
CA TRP A 241 6.42 10.88 -5.48
C TRP A 241 6.84 10.43 -4.08
N THR A 242 7.09 11.42 -3.23
CA THR A 242 7.34 11.27 -1.81
C THR A 242 6.30 12.05 -1.01
N GLN A 243 5.97 11.57 0.18
CA GLN A 243 5.06 12.24 1.10
C GLN A 243 5.57 12.07 2.53
N SER A 244 5.57 13.15 3.30
CA SER A 244 5.95 13.16 4.71
C SER A 244 4.78 13.65 5.53
N GLY A 245 4.26 12.81 6.43
CA GLY A 245 3.10 13.15 7.26
C GLY A 245 1.86 13.51 6.43
N SER A 246 1.26 14.67 6.72
CA SER A 246 0.06 15.19 6.07
C SER A 246 0.33 16.10 4.87
N GLU A 247 1.59 16.28 4.47
CA GLU A 247 1.95 17.13 3.33
C GLU A 247 1.37 16.56 2.01
N PRO A 248 1.06 17.40 1.01
CA PRO A 248 0.73 16.92 -0.33
C PRO A 248 1.88 16.10 -0.94
N PRO A 249 1.59 15.08 -1.78
CA PRO A 249 2.62 14.34 -2.51
C PRO A 249 3.48 15.28 -3.36
N LYS A 250 4.80 15.18 -3.21
CA LYS A 250 5.76 15.94 -4.01
C LYS A 250 6.38 15.02 -5.04
N PHE A 251 6.44 15.46 -6.29
CA PHE A 251 7.14 14.73 -7.34
C PHE A 251 8.60 14.50 -6.92
N THR A 252 9.10 13.29 -7.17
CA THR A 252 10.51 12.97 -7.00
C THR A 252 11.07 12.57 -8.34
N ALA A 253 12.20 13.16 -8.74
CA ALA A 253 12.81 12.85 -10.01
C ALA A 253 13.22 11.35 -10.00
N PRO A 254 12.69 10.52 -10.92
CA PRO A 254 13.11 9.14 -11.00
C PRO A 254 14.55 9.06 -11.49
N GLY A 255 15.37 8.21 -10.86
CA GLY A 255 16.67 7.83 -11.42
C GLY A 255 16.52 6.96 -12.68
N LEU A 256 17.61 6.43 -13.22
CA LEU A 256 17.58 5.54 -14.38
C LEU A 256 16.60 4.36 -14.18
N ARG A 257 15.72 4.13 -15.16
CA ARG A 257 14.73 3.03 -15.22
C ARG A 257 14.70 2.40 -16.60
N PHE A 258 14.43 1.10 -16.62
CA PHE A 258 14.04 0.35 -17.82
C PHE A 258 12.58 -0.05 -17.67
N LEU A 259 11.76 0.33 -18.65
CA LEU A 259 10.33 0.08 -18.66
C LEU A 259 9.89 -0.29 -20.08
N TYR A 260 8.91 -1.17 -20.17
CA TYR A 260 8.17 -1.39 -21.40
C TYR A 260 7.15 -0.27 -21.61
N TRP A 261 6.82 -0.01 -22.87
CA TRP A 261 5.49 0.52 -23.18
C TRP A 261 4.48 -0.60 -22.88
N ALA A 262 3.65 -0.40 -21.86
CA ALA A 262 2.76 -1.43 -21.35
C ALA A 262 1.32 -1.30 -21.83
N ASP A 263 0.80 -0.07 -21.96
CA ASP A 263 -0.58 0.18 -22.41
C ASP A 263 -0.73 1.61 -22.93
N THR A 264 -1.89 1.96 -23.46
CA THR A 264 -2.30 3.34 -23.76
C THR A 264 -3.66 3.59 -23.13
N ASN A 265 -3.69 4.50 -22.16
CA ASN A 265 -4.87 4.74 -21.34
C ASN A 265 -5.51 6.09 -21.69
N SER A 266 -6.84 6.12 -21.71
CA SER A 266 -7.61 7.33 -21.96
C SER A 266 -7.79 8.12 -20.65
N ILE A 267 -7.16 9.29 -20.54
CA ILE A 267 -7.15 10.13 -19.33
C ILE A 267 -7.67 11.51 -19.68
N TYR A 268 -8.51 12.10 -18.82
CA TYR A 268 -8.88 13.51 -18.96
C TYR A 268 -7.71 14.38 -18.51
N LEU A 269 -7.08 15.06 -19.47
CA LEU A 269 -6.06 16.06 -19.21
C LEU A 269 -6.65 17.44 -19.38
N TYR A 270 -6.30 18.36 -18.48
CA TYR A 270 -6.76 19.73 -18.58
C TYR A 270 -6.20 20.36 -19.86
N ASN A 271 -7.09 20.91 -20.68
CA ASN A 271 -6.72 21.63 -21.88
C ASN A 271 -6.97 23.11 -21.67
N GLU A 272 -5.90 23.91 -21.68
CA GLU A 272 -5.97 25.36 -21.46
C GLU A 272 -6.76 26.08 -22.55
N THR A 273 -6.71 25.60 -23.80
CA THR A 273 -7.45 26.17 -24.93
C THR A 273 -8.97 26.02 -24.77
N PHE A 274 -9.43 24.87 -24.26
CA PHE A 274 -10.87 24.60 -24.08
C PHE A 274 -11.34 24.86 -22.64
N SER A 275 -10.44 25.20 -21.72
CA SER A 275 -10.69 25.38 -20.28
C SER A 275 -11.49 24.24 -19.66
N ASN A 276 -11.24 23.02 -20.14
CA ASN A 276 -11.97 21.80 -19.78
C ASN A 276 -11.02 20.61 -19.79
N GLY A 277 -11.38 19.54 -19.06
CA GLY A 277 -10.74 18.24 -19.21
C GLY A 277 -11.08 17.63 -20.56
N VAL A 278 -10.07 17.35 -21.38
CA VAL A 278 -10.21 16.66 -22.67
C VAL A 278 -9.64 15.26 -22.53
N LEU A 279 -10.37 14.26 -23.00
CA LEU A 279 -9.90 12.88 -23.01
C LEU A 279 -8.73 12.75 -24.00
N GLN A 280 -7.57 12.34 -23.51
CA GLN A 280 -6.36 12.11 -24.29
C GLN A 280 -5.87 10.68 -24.12
N GLN A 281 -5.24 10.13 -25.16
CA GLN A 281 -4.58 8.82 -25.10
C GLN A 281 -3.14 9.01 -24.62
N VAL A 282 -2.86 8.54 -23.42
CA VAL A 282 -1.55 8.68 -22.77
C VAL A 282 -0.85 7.32 -22.74
N PRO A 283 0.37 7.20 -23.31
CA PRO A 283 1.16 5.99 -23.18
C PRO A 283 1.51 5.72 -21.71
N ASN A 284 1.29 4.49 -21.26
CA ASN A 284 1.66 4.03 -19.94
C ASN A 284 2.89 3.12 -20.03
N VAL A 285 3.89 3.41 -19.20
CA VAL A 285 5.14 2.65 -19.13
C VAL A 285 5.22 1.86 -17.83
N ASN A 286 5.66 0.61 -17.90
CA ASN A 286 5.67 -0.29 -16.75
C ASN A 286 6.80 -1.32 -16.83
N HIS A 287 7.16 -1.98 -15.72
CA HIS A 287 8.07 -3.15 -15.77
C HIS A 287 7.40 -4.38 -16.37
N TYR A 288 6.07 -4.40 -16.42
CA TYR A 288 5.30 -5.39 -17.16
C TYR A 288 5.10 -4.91 -18.59
N ASN A 289 5.18 -5.82 -19.56
CA ASN A 289 4.97 -5.49 -20.97
C ASN A 289 3.50 -5.26 -21.36
N ASP A 290 2.56 -5.65 -20.51
CA ASP A 290 1.12 -5.44 -20.67
C ASP A 290 0.52 -5.20 -19.29
N THR A 291 -0.30 -4.17 -19.15
CA THR A 291 -1.04 -3.86 -17.90
C THR A 291 -2.53 -3.64 -18.14
N SER A 292 -3.03 -4.06 -19.31
CA SER A 292 -4.40 -3.83 -19.74
C SER A 292 -5.40 -4.64 -18.91
N GLY A 293 -6.58 -4.06 -18.73
CA GLY A 293 -7.72 -4.69 -18.04
C GLY A 293 -7.77 -4.46 -16.53
N PHE A 294 -8.81 -5.02 -15.91
CA PHE A 294 -9.00 -5.04 -14.46
C PHE A 294 -8.40 -6.34 -13.91
N ASN A 295 -7.55 -6.26 -12.87
CA ASN A 295 -6.76 -7.38 -12.34
C ASN A 295 -5.97 -8.11 -13.43
N PRO A 296 -5.00 -7.43 -14.07
CA PRO A 296 -4.29 -7.97 -15.21
C PRO A 296 -3.73 -9.37 -14.93
N ASN A 297 -3.84 -10.22 -15.95
CA ASN A 297 -3.29 -11.56 -15.93
C ASN A 297 -1.96 -11.55 -16.69
N PHE A 298 -0.86 -11.69 -15.94
CA PHE A 298 0.47 -11.69 -16.54
C PHE A 298 0.94 -13.10 -16.94
N ALA A 299 0.05 -14.09 -17.02
CA ALA A 299 0.40 -15.41 -17.54
C ALA A 299 0.99 -15.29 -18.96
N GLY A 300 2.19 -15.84 -19.16
CA GLY A 300 2.93 -15.76 -20.43
C GLY A 300 3.53 -14.38 -20.76
N GLN A 301 3.32 -13.37 -19.91
CA GLN A 301 3.82 -12.01 -20.11
C GLN A 301 5.27 -11.85 -19.62
N TYR A 302 5.91 -10.76 -20.04
CA TYR A 302 7.30 -10.42 -19.74
C TYR A 302 7.39 -9.44 -18.57
N ASP A 303 8.41 -9.64 -17.75
CA ASP A 303 8.72 -8.81 -16.59
C ASP A 303 10.19 -8.43 -16.56
N LEU A 304 10.44 -7.14 -16.33
CA LEU A 304 11.78 -6.64 -16.11
C LEU A 304 12.30 -6.89 -14.70
N ASN A 305 11.53 -7.48 -13.79
CA ASN A 305 12.08 -7.92 -12.49
C ASN A 305 12.99 -9.16 -12.63
N TRP A 306 13.83 -9.43 -11.63
CA TRP A 306 14.67 -10.64 -11.58
C TRP A 306 13.92 -11.88 -11.11
N ALA A 307 12.86 -11.69 -10.33
CA ALA A 307 11.98 -12.74 -9.87
C ALA A 307 10.56 -12.20 -9.67
N PRO A 308 9.54 -13.07 -9.66
CA PRO A 308 8.20 -12.68 -9.27
C PRO A 308 8.20 -12.08 -7.85
N GLU A 309 7.56 -10.94 -7.68
CA GLU A 309 7.35 -10.26 -6.40
C GLU A 309 5.86 -9.99 -6.21
N THR A 310 5.40 -9.83 -4.97
CA THR A 310 3.99 -9.50 -4.71
C THR A 310 3.75 -8.04 -5.08
N PRO A 311 2.93 -7.74 -6.11
CA PRO A 311 2.72 -6.38 -6.57
C PRO A 311 1.89 -5.56 -5.58
N LEU A 312 1.93 -4.23 -5.76
CA LEU A 312 1.16 -3.27 -4.96
C LEU A 312 -0.21 -2.92 -5.56
N HIS A 313 -0.67 -3.70 -6.52
CA HIS A 313 -1.99 -3.61 -7.15
C HIS A 313 -2.60 -5.01 -7.25
N ASP A 314 -3.86 -5.08 -7.64
CA ASP A 314 -4.53 -6.36 -7.82
C ASP A 314 -4.13 -6.99 -9.16
N TYR A 315 -4.04 -8.32 -9.18
CA TYR A 315 -3.51 -9.10 -10.29
C TYR A 315 -4.07 -10.53 -10.22
N THR A 316 -4.11 -11.22 -11.37
CA THR A 316 -4.56 -12.62 -11.43
C THR A 316 -3.41 -13.60 -11.21
N MET A 317 -2.25 -13.33 -11.83
CA MET A 317 -1.08 -14.20 -11.83
C MET A 317 0.17 -13.37 -12.14
N ASN A 318 1.30 -13.75 -11.55
CA ASN A 318 2.59 -13.13 -11.86
C ASN A 318 3.18 -13.63 -13.19
N PRO A 319 3.96 -12.79 -13.87
CA PRO A 319 4.65 -13.18 -15.10
C PRO A 319 5.71 -14.24 -14.85
N GLN A 320 5.83 -15.15 -15.82
CA GLN A 320 6.80 -16.24 -15.78
C GLN A 320 8.11 -15.87 -16.48
N ASN A 321 8.04 -14.97 -17.46
CA ASN A 321 9.18 -14.57 -18.28
C ASN A 321 9.87 -13.34 -17.67
N ASN A 322 10.61 -13.56 -16.59
CA ASN A 322 11.42 -12.53 -15.94
C ASN A 322 12.89 -12.57 -16.42
N LEU A 323 13.68 -11.55 -16.09
CA LEU A 323 15.08 -11.44 -16.54
C LEU A 323 15.93 -12.67 -16.23
N PHE A 324 15.77 -13.24 -15.03
CA PHE A 324 16.55 -14.39 -14.63
C PHE A 324 16.20 -15.62 -15.47
N THR A 325 14.90 -15.91 -15.61
CA THR A 325 14.39 -17.06 -16.36
C THR A 325 14.76 -17.00 -17.84
N GLN A 326 14.74 -15.81 -18.46
CA GLN A 326 14.96 -15.63 -19.90
C GLN A 326 16.45 -15.58 -20.28
N TYR A 327 17.29 -14.94 -19.46
CA TYR A 327 18.66 -14.61 -19.88
C TYR A 327 19.76 -15.27 -19.04
N TRP A 328 19.47 -15.65 -17.80
CA TRP A 328 20.50 -16.14 -16.87
C TRP A 328 20.40 -17.61 -16.52
N ARG A 329 19.19 -18.18 -16.49
CA ARG A 329 18.94 -19.56 -16.06
C ARG A 329 19.76 -20.57 -16.87
N ASP A 330 19.58 -20.63 -18.19
CA ASP A 330 20.26 -21.61 -19.04
C ASP A 330 21.79 -21.49 -18.96
N TYR A 331 22.27 -20.24 -18.88
CA TYR A 331 23.69 -19.96 -18.71
C TYR A 331 24.23 -20.52 -17.39
N LEU A 332 23.54 -20.27 -16.27
CA LEU A 332 23.94 -20.79 -14.96
C LEU A 332 23.76 -22.31 -14.87
N ASP A 333 22.71 -22.87 -15.45
CA ASP A 333 22.47 -24.32 -15.46
C ASP A 333 23.60 -25.08 -16.13
N SER A 334 24.18 -24.52 -17.21
CA SER A 334 25.37 -25.08 -17.87
C SER A 334 26.60 -25.14 -16.97
N ILE A 335 26.72 -24.22 -16.02
CA ILE A 335 27.85 -24.13 -15.09
C ILE A 335 27.60 -25.02 -13.86
N TYR A 336 26.38 -24.99 -13.33
CA TYR A 336 26.00 -25.66 -12.08
C TYR A 336 25.59 -27.13 -12.24
N SER A 337 25.40 -27.60 -13.47
CA SER A 337 25.12 -29.01 -13.78
C SER A 337 26.15 -29.99 -13.17
N ASP A 338 25.70 -31.21 -12.85
CA ASP A 338 26.56 -32.28 -12.31
C ASP A 338 27.53 -32.83 -13.35
N ASP A 339 27.20 -32.69 -14.64
CA ASP A 339 28.04 -33.08 -15.76
C ASP A 339 29.00 -31.98 -16.22
N ALA A 340 28.91 -30.78 -15.62
CA ALA A 340 29.75 -29.65 -15.99
C ALA A 340 31.22 -29.93 -15.62
N ARG A 341 32.11 -29.89 -16.62
CA ARG A 341 33.55 -30.12 -16.46
C ARG A 341 34.33 -29.03 -17.16
N ILE A 342 35.46 -28.64 -16.57
CA ILE A 342 36.44 -27.75 -17.20
C ILE A 342 37.60 -28.61 -17.70
N LEU A 343 37.97 -28.41 -18.96
CA LEU A 343 39.17 -28.97 -19.58
C LEU A 343 40.19 -27.85 -19.76
N GLU A 344 41.35 -27.99 -19.13
CA GLU A 344 42.52 -27.15 -19.36
C GLU A 344 43.56 -27.98 -20.11
N ALA A 345 43.86 -27.59 -21.36
CA ALA A 345 44.79 -28.31 -22.21
C ALA A 345 45.50 -27.37 -23.19
N SER A 346 46.62 -27.82 -23.75
CA SER A 346 47.36 -27.10 -24.77
C SER A 346 47.00 -27.57 -26.17
N PHE A 347 46.78 -26.63 -27.10
CA PHE A 347 46.41 -26.89 -28.49
C PHE A 347 47.38 -26.20 -29.46
N ALA A 348 47.79 -26.91 -30.51
CA ALA A 348 48.54 -26.37 -31.64
C ALA A 348 47.60 -25.60 -32.58
N LEU A 349 47.32 -24.32 -32.25
CA LEU A 349 46.47 -23.43 -33.02
C LEU A 349 47.30 -22.60 -34.01
N ASN A 350 46.86 -22.54 -35.26
CA ASN A 350 47.51 -21.73 -36.30
C ASN A 350 46.95 -20.30 -36.31
N ASN A 351 47.64 -19.39 -37.01
CA ASN A 351 47.20 -18.00 -37.12
C ASN A 351 45.79 -17.85 -37.73
N THR A 352 45.45 -18.67 -38.73
CA THR A 352 44.10 -18.70 -39.31
C THR A 352 43.06 -19.16 -38.30
N ASP A 353 43.39 -20.12 -37.43
CA ASP A 353 42.46 -20.61 -36.42
C ASP A 353 42.12 -19.52 -35.40
N ILE A 354 43.12 -18.76 -34.95
CA ILE A 354 42.92 -17.67 -34.00
C ILE A 354 42.17 -16.49 -34.62
N LEU A 355 42.50 -16.11 -35.87
CA LEU A 355 41.87 -14.98 -36.54
C LEU A 355 40.41 -15.23 -36.93
N SER A 356 40.03 -16.49 -37.15
CA SER A 356 38.65 -16.89 -37.46
C SER A 356 37.87 -17.40 -36.25
N LEU A 357 38.49 -17.41 -35.06
CA LEU A 357 37.91 -17.98 -33.85
C LEU A 357 36.73 -17.15 -33.37
N ASN A 358 35.58 -17.80 -33.18
CA ASN A 358 34.43 -17.22 -32.51
C ASN A 358 34.20 -17.94 -31.18
N PHE A 359 33.97 -17.21 -30.09
CA PHE A 359 33.70 -17.81 -28.79
C PHE A 359 32.31 -18.47 -28.71
N GLY A 360 31.44 -18.20 -29.69
CA GLY A 360 30.21 -18.94 -29.95
C GLY A 360 30.40 -20.30 -30.62
N ASP A 361 31.62 -20.64 -31.07
CA ASP A 361 31.91 -21.94 -31.71
C ASP A 361 31.90 -23.11 -30.72
N TYR A 362 31.48 -24.28 -31.19
CA TYR A 362 31.64 -25.53 -30.46
C TYR A 362 32.95 -26.22 -30.83
N ILE A 363 33.76 -26.52 -29.83
CA ILE A 363 35.02 -27.24 -30.00
C ILE A 363 34.80 -28.71 -29.68
N PHE A 364 34.95 -29.57 -30.68
CA PHE A 364 34.97 -31.01 -30.48
C PHE A 364 36.38 -31.46 -30.11
N VAL A 365 36.51 -32.09 -28.94
CA VAL A 365 37.75 -32.71 -28.47
C VAL A 365 37.39 -34.06 -27.91
N LYS A 366 37.68 -35.12 -28.68
CA LYS A 366 37.54 -36.54 -28.33
C LYS A 366 36.25 -36.88 -27.55
N ASP A 367 35.23 -37.32 -28.27
CA ASP A 367 33.95 -37.83 -27.75
C ASP A 367 33.10 -36.81 -26.96
N ALA A 368 33.53 -35.55 -26.87
CA ALA A 368 32.81 -34.48 -26.19
C ALA A 368 32.95 -33.14 -26.91
N TYR A 369 31.93 -32.31 -26.75
CA TYR A 369 31.90 -30.93 -27.20
C TYR A 369 32.17 -29.98 -26.05
N TRP A 370 32.79 -28.86 -26.38
CA TRP A 370 33.28 -27.89 -25.42
C TRP A 370 33.04 -26.47 -25.94
N ARG A 371 32.78 -25.53 -25.05
CA ARG A 371 32.83 -24.09 -25.33
C ARG A 371 34.12 -23.49 -24.80
N ILE A 372 34.60 -22.45 -25.45
CA ILE A 372 35.78 -21.72 -25.02
C ILE A 372 35.43 -20.80 -23.85
N ILE A 373 36.23 -20.83 -22.78
CA ILE A 373 36.18 -19.84 -21.69
C ILE A 373 37.32 -18.83 -21.87
N GLU A 374 38.54 -19.33 -22.12
CA GLU A 374 39.75 -18.53 -22.09
C GLU A 374 40.81 -19.14 -23.01
N LEU A 375 41.56 -18.29 -23.72
CA LEU A 375 42.82 -18.65 -24.37
C LEU A 375 43.93 -17.83 -23.75
N SER A 376 45.03 -18.48 -23.37
CA SER A 376 46.21 -17.82 -22.84
C SER A 376 47.46 -18.19 -23.63
N ASP A 377 48.43 -17.27 -23.64
CA ASP A 377 49.79 -17.51 -24.12
C ASP A 377 49.94 -17.83 -25.62
N TYR A 378 49.03 -17.32 -26.48
CA TYR A 378 49.24 -17.41 -27.93
C TYR A 378 50.41 -16.51 -28.37
N LYS A 379 51.44 -17.10 -28.98
CA LYS A 379 52.61 -16.38 -29.48
C LYS A 379 52.60 -16.35 -31.02
N MET A 380 52.37 -15.16 -31.56
CA MET A 380 52.44 -14.91 -33.02
C MET A 380 53.85 -15.21 -33.55
N GLY A 381 53.94 -16.13 -34.52
CA GLY A 381 55.17 -16.44 -35.26
C GLY A 381 56.06 -17.52 -34.65
N GLN A 382 55.68 -18.13 -33.51
CA GLN A 382 56.31 -19.34 -32.99
C GLN A 382 55.32 -20.51 -32.99
N TYR A 383 55.79 -21.70 -33.36
CA TYR A 383 54.99 -22.94 -33.31
C TYR A 383 54.94 -23.50 -31.89
N GLU A 384 54.40 -22.71 -30.96
CA GLU A 384 54.16 -23.14 -29.58
C GLU A 384 52.66 -23.38 -29.36
N SER A 385 52.31 -24.44 -28.64
CA SER A 385 50.92 -24.75 -28.30
C SER A 385 50.32 -23.67 -27.38
N THR A 386 49.10 -23.23 -27.66
CA THR A 386 48.34 -22.26 -26.85
C THR A 386 47.60 -22.99 -25.73
N ARG A 387 47.57 -22.43 -24.52
CA ARG A 387 46.78 -23.00 -23.42
C ARG A 387 45.34 -22.52 -23.55
N VAL A 388 44.39 -23.45 -23.51
CA VAL A 388 42.96 -23.16 -23.65
C VAL A 388 42.20 -23.77 -22.49
N LYS A 389 41.27 -23.00 -21.95
CA LYS A 389 40.30 -23.42 -20.94
C LYS A 389 38.93 -23.57 -21.59
N LEU A 390 38.38 -24.77 -21.48
CA LEU A 390 37.18 -25.20 -22.15
C LEU A 390 36.13 -25.65 -21.11
N LEU A 391 34.85 -25.35 -21.34
CA LEU A 391 33.73 -25.88 -20.55
C LEU A 391 32.95 -26.91 -21.35
N LYS A 392 32.69 -28.07 -20.76
CA LYS A 392 31.93 -29.14 -21.40
C LYS A 392 30.52 -28.67 -21.73
N VAL A 393 30.06 -28.96 -22.94
CA VAL A 393 28.71 -28.70 -23.41
C VAL A 393 28.16 -29.94 -24.13
N SER A 394 26.85 -30.06 -24.19
CA SER A 394 26.18 -31.14 -24.95
C SER A 394 25.30 -30.50 -26.03
N PRO A 395 25.86 -30.16 -27.21
CA PRO A 395 25.10 -29.55 -28.28
C PRO A 395 24.01 -30.53 -28.76
N GLY A 396 22.78 -30.05 -28.83
CA GLY A 396 21.62 -30.86 -29.20
C GLY A 396 21.08 -31.76 -28.08
N ALA A 397 21.61 -31.68 -26.85
CA ALA A 397 20.84 -32.17 -25.72
C ALA A 397 19.51 -31.40 -25.69
N PRO A 398 18.35 -32.07 -25.58
CA PRO A 398 17.10 -31.35 -25.40
C PRO A 398 17.31 -30.40 -24.23
N ALA A 399 16.91 -29.14 -24.38
CA ALA A 399 16.87 -28.21 -23.26
C ALA A 399 16.29 -28.98 -22.07
N LYS A 400 16.96 -28.95 -20.90
CA LYS A 400 16.43 -29.57 -19.68
C LYS A 400 14.95 -29.24 -19.66
N PRO A 401 14.04 -30.24 -19.62
CA PRO A 401 12.67 -30.03 -20.05
C PRO A 401 12.17 -28.79 -19.34
N ALA A 402 11.96 -27.70 -20.09
CA ALA A 402 11.25 -26.57 -19.53
C ALA A 402 9.95 -27.15 -19.02
N CYS A 403 9.47 -26.66 -17.88
CA CYS A 403 8.20 -27.14 -17.35
C CYS A 403 7.16 -27.17 -18.49
N ASP A 404 6.58 -28.34 -18.75
CA ASP A 404 5.69 -28.64 -19.88
C ASP A 404 4.25 -28.16 -19.62
N ILE A 405 4.04 -27.53 -18.47
CA ILE A 405 2.80 -26.92 -18.03
C ILE A 405 3.08 -25.48 -17.59
N ILE A 406 2.14 -24.58 -17.86
CA ILE A 406 2.25 -23.16 -17.54
C ILE A 406 1.30 -22.82 -16.39
N PRO A 407 1.72 -22.01 -15.42
CA PRO A 407 0.83 -21.51 -14.38
C PRO A 407 -0.10 -20.45 -14.94
N VAL A 408 -1.38 -20.52 -14.58
CA VAL A 408 -2.44 -19.67 -15.18
C VAL A 408 -3.21 -18.83 -14.17
N SER A 409 -3.37 -19.31 -12.93
CA SER A 409 -4.07 -18.60 -11.87
C SER A 409 -3.66 -19.11 -10.49
N ASN A 410 -3.92 -18.31 -9.46
CA ASN A 410 -3.75 -18.67 -8.07
C ASN A 410 -5.11 -18.81 -7.40
N ASN A 411 -5.28 -19.84 -6.59
CA ASN A 411 -6.46 -20.01 -5.74
C ASN A 411 -6.32 -19.13 -4.47
N PRO A 412 -7.43 -18.83 -3.76
CA PRO A 412 -7.40 -18.05 -2.52
C PRO A 412 -6.54 -18.67 -1.40
N ASP A 413 -6.29 -19.98 -1.45
CA ASP A 413 -5.40 -20.70 -0.53
C ASP A 413 -3.90 -20.58 -0.89
N GLY A 414 -3.58 -19.85 -1.97
CA GLY A 414 -2.23 -19.66 -2.48
C GLY A 414 -1.73 -20.78 -3.38
N SER A 415 -2.53 -21.82 -3.64
CA SER A 415 -2.16 -22.89 -4.57
C SER A 415 -2.22 -22.39 -6.02
N VAL A 416 -1.28 -22.85 -6.84
CA VAL A 416 -1.11 -22.43 -8.24
C VAL A 416 -1.76 -23.46 -9.17
N ASN A 417 -2.64 -22.99 -10.04
CA ASN A 417 -3.26 -23.79 -11.10
C ASN A 417 -2.38 -23.79 -12.35
N PHE A 418 -2.24 -24.95 -12.97
CA PHE A 418 -1.45 -25.15 -14.18
C PHE A 418 -2.29 -25.66 -15.35
N GLU A 419 -1.87 -25.32 -16.56
CA GLU A 419 -2.44 -25.80 -17.81
C GLU A 419 -1.33 -26.27 -18.76
N THR A 420 -1.64 -27.19 -19.66
CA THR A 420 -0.78 -27.45 -20.82
C THR A 420 -0.73 -26.22 -21.73
N PRO A 421 0.29 -26.07 -22.60
CA PRO A 421 0.31 -25.05 -23.65
C PRO A 421 -0.92 -25.07 -24.58
N ALA A 422 -1.67 -26.19 -24.61
CA ALA A 422 -2.93 -26.34 -25.35
C ALA A 422 -4.18 -25.90 -24.55
N GLY A 423 -4.02 -25.36 -23.33
CA GLY A 423 -5.10 -24.82 -22.50
C GLY A 423 -5.87 -25.85 -21.66
N ALA A 424 -5.40 -27.10 -21.59
CA ALA A 424 -6.01 -28.13 -20.74
C ALA A 424 -5.45 -28.05 -19.30
N SER A 425 -6.31 -28.02 -18.29
CA SER A 425 -5.90 -28.01 -16.87
C SER A 425 -5.17 -29.30 -16.46
N VAL A 426 -4.05 -29.14 -15.75
CA VAL A 426 -3.19 -30.24 -15.28
C VAL A 426 -2.72 -29.97 -13.85
N SER A 427 -2.53 -31.03 -13.05
CA SER A 427 -1.93 -30.90 -11.72
C SER A 427 -0.45 -30.51 -11.82
N ALA A 428 -0.01 -29.64 -10.92
CA ALA A 428 1.38 -29.23 -10.82
C ALA A 428 2.32 -30.41 -10.52
N THR A 429 3.55 -30.36 -11.02
CA THR A 429 4.63 -31.27 -10.62
C THR A 429 5.64 -30.54 -9.74
N GLN A 430 6.34 -31.27 -8.86
CA GLN A 430 7.40 -30.69 -8.01
C GLN A 430 8.47 -29.99 -8.85
N TYR A 431 8.87 -30.62 -9.96
CA TYR A 431 9.84 -30.07 -10.89
C TYR A 431 9.38 -28.71 -11.44
N CYS A 432 8.16 -28.65 -11.98
CA CYS A 432 7.55 -27.44 -12.51
C CYS A 432 7.37 -26.33 -11.48
N CYS A 433 6.96 -26.71 -10.27
CA CYS A 433 6.81 -25.77 -9.17
C CYS A 433 8.13 -25.07 -8.83
N ASN A 434 9.19 -25.85 -8.68
CA ASN A 434 10.52 -25.32 -8.39
C ASN A 434 11.10 -24.55 -9.58
N TYR A 435 10.78 -24.96 -10.82
CA TYR A 435 11.18 -24.25 -12.03
C TYR A 435 10.66 -22.81 -12.06
N PHE A 436 9.42 -22.56 -11.63
CA PHE A 436 8.88 -21.19 -11.53
C PHE A 436 9.22 -20.50 -10.19
N ASN A 437 10.14 -21.05 -9.40
CA ASN A 437 10.53 -20.55 -8.07
C ASN A 437 9.34 -20.48 -7.08
N PHE A 438 8.35 -21.35 -7.27
CA PHE A 438 7.25 -21.58 -6.33
C PHE A 438 7.66 -22.62 -5.28
N THR A 439 6.81 -22.79 -4.26
CA THR A 439 7.07 -23.70 -3.13
C THR A 439 6.24 -24.96 -3.28
N TRP A 440 6.89 -26.10 -3.43
CA TRP A 440 6.21 -27.40 -3.48
C TRP A 440 5.88 -27.94 -2.08
N SER A 441 4.64 -28.39 -1.88
CA SER A 441 4.22 -29.06 -0.65
C SER A 441 4.16 -30.57 -0.88
N VAL A 442 5.05 -31.30 -0.22
CA VAL A 442 5.05 -32.78 -0.23
C VAL A 442 3.84 -33.40 0.47
N ASN A 443 3.16 -32.64 1.34
CA ASN A 443 2.00 -33.14 2.10
C ASN A 443 0.70 -33.04 1.32
N THR A 444 0.53 -31.96 0.55
CA THR A 444 -0.68 -31.73 -0.25
C THR A 444 -0.51 -32.09 -1.72
N ASN A 445 0.72 -32.37 -2.17
CA ASN A 445 1.08 -32.53 -3.59
C ASN A 445 0.63 -31.35 -4.45
N LEU A 446 0.65 -30.15 -3.87
CA LEU A 446 0.28 -28.89 -4.53
C LEU A 446 1.47 -27.95 -4.56
N CYS A 447 1.48 -27.11 -5.59
CA CYS A 447 2.42 -26.02 -5.74
C CYS A 447 1.80 -24.74 -5.19
N TYR A 448 2.54 -23.99 -4.38
CA TYR A 448 2.11 -22.72 -3.81
C TYR A 448 2.99 -21.58 -4.31
N GLY A 449 2.38 -20.47 -4.70
CA GLY A 449 3.12 -19.27 -5.08
C GLY A 449 4.00 -18.79 -3.93
N ARG A 450 5.21 -18.29 -4.20
CA ARG A 450 6.01 -17.60 -3.19
C ARG A 450 5.33 -16.28 -2.83
N VAL A 451 4.47 -16.30 -1.83
CA VAL A 451 3.92 -15.08 -1.22
C VAL A 451 5.00 -14.47 -0.32
N ARG A 452 5.80 -13.56 -0.89
CA ARG A 452 6.54 -12.61 -0.07
C ARG A 452 5.52 -11.59 0.46
N GLY A 453 5.49 -11.36 1.77
CA GLY A 453 4.49 -10.48 2.38
C GLY A 453 4.43 -9.13 1.66
N ARG A 454 3.23 -8.73 1.22
CA ARG A 454 2.99 -7.42 0.61
C ARG A 454 3.24 -6.35 1.68
N PRO A 455 4.10 -5.35 1.44
CA PRO A 455 4.16 -4.19 2.32
C PRO A 455 2.78 -3.57 2.46
N GLY A 456 2.41 -3.13 3.67
CA GLY A 456 1.11 -2.51 3.91
C GLY A 456 0.96 -1.27 3.04
N VAL A 457 0.12 -1.36 2.02
CA VAL A 457 -0.34 -0.21 1.23
C VAL A 457 -1.85 -0.18 1.36
N ASN A 458 -2.40 0.95 1.75
CA ASN A 458 -3.85 1.14 1.71
C ASN A 458 -4.33 0.87 0.28
N LYS A 459 -5.21 -0.11 0.08
CA LYS A 459 -5.79 -0.44 -1.24
C LYS A 459 -6.44 0.83 -1.82
N PRO A 460 -6.21 1.19 -3.10
CA PRO A 460 -7.04 2.17 -3.79
C PRO A 460 -8.43 1.56 -3.95
N ASN A 461 -9.38 1.98 -3.11
CA ASN A 461 -10.75 1.47 -3.15
C ASN A 461 -11.57 2.31 -4.13
N ASN A 462 -11.84 1.78 -5.32
CA ASN A 462 -12.85 2.28 -6.25
C ASN A 462 -14.21 1.56 -6.10
N ASP A 463 -14.37 0.70 -5.10
CA ASP A 463 -15.63 0.08 -4.73
C ASP A 463 -16.33 0.91 -3.62
N SER A 464 -17.28 1.74 -4.04
CA SER A 464 -18.19 2.46 -3.13
C SER A 464 -19.12 1.53 -2.31
N THR A 465 -18.99 0.21 -2.47
CA THR A 465 -19.72 -0.82 -1.70
C THR A 465 -18.82 -1.76 -0.90
N GLY A 466 -17.49 -1.65 -1.03
CA GLY A 466 -16.51 -2.44 -0.29
C GLY A 466 -16.13 -1.76 1.02
N LYS A 467 -16.80 -2.12 2.13
CA LYS A 467 -16.35 -1.72 3.47
C LYS A 467 -15.02 -2.42 3.78
N GLY A 468 -14.03 -1.63 4.19
CA GLY A 468 -12.63 -2.01 4.35
C GLY A 468 -12.38 -3.35 5.03
N GLU A 469 -11.67 -4.20 4.31
CA GLU A 469 -11.03 -5.42 4.79
C GLU A 469 -9.80 -5.02 5.64
N ILE A 470 -9.75 -5.46 6.90
CA ILE A 470 -8.61 -5.20 7.79
C ILE A 470 -7.47 -6.16 7.42
N THR A 471 -6.40 -5.63 6.83
CA THR A 471 -5.15 -6.35 6.62
C THR A 471 -4.16 -6.01 7.73
N SER A 472 -3.93 -6.93 8.66
CA SER A 472 -2.73 -6.92 9.49
C SER A 472 -2.09 -8.31 9.58
N VAL A 473 -0.77 -8.28 9.68
CA VAL A 473 0.17 -9.37 9.45
C VAL A 473 0.18 -10.28 10.68
N ASN A 474 0.01 -11.59 10.49
CA ASN A 474 -0.07 -12.68 11.49
C ASN A 474 -1.43 -12.93 12.17
N SER A 475 -2.44 -13.35 11.40
CA SER A 475 -3.50 -14.21 11.96
C SER A 475 -3.68 -15.46 11.09
N ILE A 476 -3.59 -16.61 11.74
CA ILE A 476 -3.99 -17.90 11.17
C ILE A 476 -5.51 -17.82 10.98
N SER A 477 -5.95 -17.79 9.72
CA SER A 477 -7.34 -18.00 9.35
C SER A 477 -7.74 -19.44 9.70
N VAL A 478 -8.59 -19.61 10.72
CA VAL A 478 -9.37 -20.85 10.89
C VAL A 478 -10.77 -20.53 11.42
N GLY A 479 -11.78 -20.67 10.55
CA GLY A 479 -13.16 -20.97 10.95
C GLY A 479 -14.09 -19.78 11.27
N ALA A 480 -15.38 -19.98 10.98
CA ALA A 480 -16.45 -18.98 10.90
C ALA A 480 -16.91 -18.31 12.22
N ASN A 481 -16.12 -18.33 13.30
CA ASN A 481 -16.48 -17.72 14.59
C ASN A 481 -15.27 -17.03 15.23
N ASN A 482 -15.23 -15.69 15.25
CA ASN A 482 -14.10 -14.91 15.78
C ASN A 482 -14.43 -14.16 17.07
N VAL A 483 -13.51 -14.22 18.05
CA VAL A 483 -13.36 -13.26 19.14
C VAL A 483 -11.90 -12.78 19.11
N ILE A 484 -11.68 -11.47 19.04
CA ILE A 484 -10.33 -10.87 18.97
C ILE A 484 -10.00 -10.26 20.33
N THR A 485 -8.97 -10.75 21.01
CA THR A 485 -8.39 -10.11 22.20
C THR A 485 -6.87 -10.07 22.08
N THR A 486 -6.29 -8.87 22.07
CA THR A 486 -4.83 -8.65 22.12
C THR A 486 -4.49 -7.64 23.20
N VAL A 487 -3.27 -7.69 23.73
CA VAL A 487 -2.72 -6.70 24.68
C VAL A 487 -1.96 -5.63 23.90
N GLY A 488 -2.34 -4.36 24.10
CA GLY A 488 -1.73 -3.21 23.42
C GLY A 488 -2.50 -2.72 22.18
N LEU A 489 -3.83 -2.69 22.23
CA LEU A 489 -4.66 -2.06 21.20
C LEU A 489 -4.69 -0.53 21.44
N ASP A 490 -4.00 0.26 20.61
CA ASP A 490 -4.23 1.71 20.51
C ASP A 490 -5.23 1.96 19.38
N ALA A 491 -6.47 2.26 19.76
CA ALA A 491 -7.58 2.45 18.84
C ALA A 491 -7.78 3.93 18.45
N GLY A 492 -6.83 4.82 18.77
CA GLY A 492 -7.03 6.27 18.60
C GLY A 492 -8.31 6.76 19.31
N SER A 493 -9.09 7.62 18.64
CA SER A 493 -10.35 8.21 19.13
C SER A 493 -11.55 7.24 19.20
N SER A 494 -11.33 5.96 19.51
CA SER A 494 -12.40 4.96 19.53
C SER A 494 -13.12 4.91 20.89
N THR A 495 -14.42 5.23 20.91
CA THR A 495 -15.35 5.10 22.05
C THR A 495 -16.16 3.79 22.03
N PHE A 496 -15.71 2.73 21.33
CA PHE A 496 -16.60 1.66 20.85
C PHE A 496 -15.98 0.25 20.89
N SER A 497 -16.78 -0.78 21.20
CA SER A 497 -16.42 -2.22 21.17
C SER A 497 -17.62 -3.06 20.69
N MET A 498 -17.39 -4.05 19.81
CA MET A 498 -18.42 -4.78 19.03
C MET A 498 -18.30 -6.33 19.13
N PHE A 499 -19.44 -7.05 19.11
CA PHE A 499 -19.59 -8.54 19.15
C PHE A 499 -20.56 -9.02 18.01
N ALA A 500 -20.54 -10.31 17.57
CA ALA A 500 -21.41 -10.88 16.49
C ALA A 500 -21.88 -12.37 16.71
N GLY A 501 -23.15 -12.72 16.38
CA GLY A 501 -23.90 -13.99 16.70
C GLY A 501 -25.44 -13.92 16.41
N ASN A 502 -26.19 -15.05 16.43
CA ASN A 502 -27.41 -15.25 15.57
C ASN A 502 -28.76 -14.49 15.84
N ASP A 503 -28.89 -13.57 16.81
CA ASP A 503 -29.88 -12.46 16.70
C ASP A 503 -29.44 -11.26 17.58
N ILE A 504 -29.43 -10.06 16.99
CA ILE A 504 -28.91 -8.78 17.53
C ILE A 504 -29.68 -7.59 16.91
N LYS A 505 -30.17 -6.58 17.64
CA LYS A 505 -30.62 -5.29 17.03
C LYS A 505 -30.29 -4.03 17.86
N SER A 506 -29.83 -2.95 17.19
CA SER A 506 -29.23 -1.71 17.75
C SER A 506 -29.82 -0.41 17.15
N GLY A 507 -29.95 0.65 17.98
CA GLY A 507 -30.23 2.06 17.63
C GLY A 507 -29.39 3.03 18.51
N SER A 508 -29.32 4.34 18.18
CA SER A 508 -28.24 5.31 18.53
C SER A 508 -27.55 5.11 19.89
N ASN A 509 -26.23 4.92 19.84
CA ASN A 509 -25.40 4.29 20.88
C ASN A 509 -24.32 5.22 21.44
N ASP A 510 -23.79 4.94 22.64
CA ASP A 510 -22.47 5.45 23.07
C ASP A 510 -21.60 4.54 23.97
N ASN A 511 -22.00 3.36 24.51
CA ASN A 511 -21.03 2.37 25.06
C ASN A 511 -21.63 0.98 25.44
N VAL A 512 -21.07 -0.09 24.85
CA VAL A 512 -21.40 -1.54 24.97
C VAL A 512 -22.69 -1.96 24.26
N ILE A 513 -22.67 -3.16 23.64
CA ILE A 513 -23.80 -4.02 23.21
C ILE A 513 -23.20 -5.17 22.34
N ALA A 514 -23.69 -6.41 22.24
CA ALA A 514 -24.99 -6.93 22.65
C ALA A 514 -25.55 -8.12 21.82
N VAL A 515 -25.27 -9.42 22.01
CA VAL A 515 -25.32 -10.48 20.97
C VAL A 515 -25.69 -11.93 21.38
N GLY A 516 -26.85 -12.41 20.90
CA GLY A 516 -27.32 -13.80 21.01
C GLY A 516 -28.85 -13.94 20.86
N ASP A 517 -29.29 -15.00 20.18
CA ASP A 517 -30.63 -15.45 19.69
C ASP A 517 -32.00 -14.83 20.14
N THR A 518 -32.13 -13.56 20.58
CA THR A 518 -33.05 -12.48 20.14
C THR A 518 -32.96 -11.27 21.10
N LEU A 519 -32.78 -10.05 20.58
CA LEU A 519 -32.34 -8.86 21.31
C LEU A 519 -32.88 -7.55 20.72
N GLU A 520 -33.24 -6.55 21.54
CA GLU A 520 -33.67 -5.24 21.06
C GLU A 520 -33.56 -4.08 22.11
N VAL A 521 -33.14 -2.89 21.67
CA VAL A 521 -32.99 -1.65 22.47
C VAL A 521 -33.93 -0.57 21.95
N LYS A 522 -34.66 0.10 22.85
CA LYS A 522 -35.56 1.22 22.54
C LYS A 522 -34.98 2.55 22.97
N GLY A 523 -34.89 3.48 22.02
CA GLY A 523 -34.37 4.83 22.23
C GLY A 523 -32.87 4.87 22.52
N ASP A 524 -32.38 6.05 22.86
CA ASP A 524 -30.94 6.32 23.08
C ASP A 524 -30.51 5.85 24.48
N GLN A 525 -30.03 4.60 24.55
CA GLN A 525 -29.52 4.00 25.77
C GLN A 525 -27.99 4.01 25.78
N ARG A 526 -27.42 4.84 26.65
CA ARG A 526 -25.97 4.90 26.86
C ARG A 526 -25.59 3.83 27.90
N GLY A 527 -24.42 3.19 27.77
CA GLY A 527 -23.90 2.27 28.78
C GLY A 527 -24.71 0.98 29.00
N ILE A 528 -25.34 0.42 27.97
CA ILE A 528 -26.20 -0.77 28.06
C ILE A 528 -25.45 -2.06 27.69
N ALA A 529 -25.77 -3.18 28.34
CA ALA A 529 -25.17 -4.50 28.08
C ALA A 529 -26.24 -5.62 28.08
N MET A 530 -26.34 -6.42 27.01
CA MET A 530 -27.46 -7.39 26.83
C MET A 530 -27.24 -8.53 25.80
N PHE A 531 -27.00 -9.78 26.18
CA PHE A 531 -26.72 -10.85 25.19
C PHE A 531 -27.64 -12.09 25.39
N GLY A 532 -28.86 -12.19 24.79
CA GLY A 532 -29.55 -13.50 24.58
C GLY A 532 -31.10 -13.62 24.48
N LYS A 533 -31.55 -14.52 23.58
CA LYS A 533 -32.83 -15.28 23.45
C LYS A 533 -34.17 -14.70 23.90
N SER A 534 -34.36 -13.42 23.60
CA SER A 534 -35.54 -12.55 23.67
C SER A 534 -35.40 -11.48 24.74
N VAL A 535 -34.74 -10.38 24.36
CA VAL A 535 -34.55 -9.14 25.12
C VAL A 535 -35.22 -8.01 24.35
N GLU A 536 -35.95 -7.14 25.03
CA GLU A 536 -36.34 -5.83 24.52
C GLU A 536 -36.32 -4.83 25.69
N SER A 537 -35.50 -3.77 25.63
CA SER A 537 -35.23 -2.86 26.75
C SER A 537 -35.46 -1.38 26.43
N ALA A 538 -36.19 -0.68 27.29
CA ALA A 538 -36.43 0.78 27.26
C ALA A 538 -35.53 1.59 28.22
N VAL A 539 -34.57 0.92 28.88
CA VAL A 539 -33.68 1.51 29.88
C VAL A 539 -32.24 1.04 29.67
N PRO A 540 -31.22 1.83 30.11
CA PRO A 540 -29.82 1.48 29.99
C PRO A 540 -29.42 0.47 31.09
N GLY A 541 -28.13 0.14 31.19
CA GLY A 541 -27.63 -0.80 32.19
C GLY A 541 -27.64 -2.25 31.71
N LEU A 542 -27.79 -3.20 32.65
CA LEU A 542 -27.65 -4.62 32.35
C LEU A 542 -29.03 -5.26 32.13
N VAL A 543 -29.21 -5.98 31.03
CA VAL A 543 -30.47 -6.66 30.69
C VAL A 543 -30.23 -8.10 30.23
N VAL A 544 -31.05 -9.02 30.71
CA VAL A 544 -31.04 -10.44 30.34
C VAL A 544 -32.43 -10.91 29.93
N GLY A 545 -32.48 -11.69 28.84
CA GLY A 545 -33.71 -12.27 28.30
C GLY A 545 -34.06 -13.60 28.98
N GLY A 546 -35.34 -13.81 29.24
CA GLY A 546 -35.90 -15.00 29.90
C GLY A 546 -36.45 -16.06 28.94
N GLY A 547 -36.42 -15.81 27.62
CA GLY A 547 -37.04 -16.70 26.62
C GLY A 547 -38.46 -16.29 26.24
N TRP A 548 -39.03 -17.05 25.32
CA TRP A 548 -40.45 -16.96 24.97
C TRP A 548 -41.28 -17.89 25.86
N PRO A 549 -42.57 -17.57 26.08
CA PRO A 549 -43.50 -18.51 26.67
C PRO A 549 -43.43 -19.87 25.95
N GLN A 550 -43.14 -20.93 26.70
CA GLN A 550 -43.05 -22.31 26.17
C GLN A 550 -41.97 -22.52 25.09
N ASP A 551 -40.96 -21.65 25.00
CA ASP A 551 -39.92 -21.64 23.92
C ASP A 551 -40.52 -21.52 22.51
N ASP A 552 -41.75 -20.97 22.41
CA ASP A 552 -42.41 -20.71 21.14
C ASP A 552 -41.83 -19.46 20.47
N ARG A 553 -40.90 -19.67 19.53
CA ARG A 553 -40.27 -18.61 18.73
C ARG A 553 -41.25 -17.89 17.78
N THR A 554 -42.52 -18.33 17.68
CA THR A 554 -43.57 -17.65 16.92
C THR A 554 -44.38 -16.65 17.75
N TYR A 555 -44.06 -16.53 19.05
CA TYR A 555 -44.70 -15.57 19.95
C TYR A 555 -44.50 -14.12 19.50
N THR A 556 -45.56 -13.31 19.62
CA THR A 556 -45.66 -11.98 18.99
C THR A 556 -44.65 -10.94 19.50
N TYR A 557 -44.24 -11.03 20.77
CA TYR A 557 -43.41 -10.01 21.41
C TYR A 557 -42.01 -10.52 21.76
N ASN A 558 -40.99 -9.75 21.37
CA ASN A 558 -39.65 -9.93 21.89
C ASN A 558 -39.55 -9.35 23.32
N GLY A 559 -38.65 -9.86 24.14
CA GLY A 559 -38.53 -9.43 25.53
C GLY A 559 -39.75 -9.74 26.40
N SER A 560 -40.57 -10.74 26.02
CA SER A 560 -41.76 -11.19 26.75
C SER A 560 -41.48 -11.50 28.22
N GLN A 561 -40.27 -11.95 28.51
CA GLN A 561 -39.76 -12.21 29.84
C GLN A 561 -38.34 -11.66 29.89
N SER A 562 -38.08 -10.70 30.78
CA SER A 562 -36.73 -10.14 30.94
C SER A 562 -36.49 -9.67 32.37
N ALA A 563 -35.24 -9.47 32.72
CA ALA A 563 -34.84 -8.85 33.97
C ALA A 563 -33.67 -7.91 33.72
N GLY A 564 -33.59 -6.85 34.51
CA GLY A 564 -32.52 -5.89 34.36
C GLY A 564 -32.29 -5.01 35.56
N THR A 565 -31.21 -4.25 35.49
CA THR A 565 -30.84 -3.27 36.49
C THR A 565 -30.28 -2.02 35.85
N PHE A 566 -30.69 -0.88 36.38
CA PHE A 566 -30.26 0.44 35.92
C PHE A 566 -30.23 1.43 37.07
N MET A 567 -29.54 2.55 36.84
CA MET A 567 -29.39 3.61 37.84
C MET A 567 -30.19 4.83 37.44
N MET A 568 -30.72 5.48 38.46
CA MET A 568 -31.30 6.81 38.38
C MET A 568 -30.63 7.71 39.41
N SER A 569 -30.48 8.98 39.09
CA SER A 569 -29.89 9.95 40.02
C SER A 569 -30.45 11.34 39.76
N GLU A 570 -30.33 12.19 40.76
CA GLU A 570 -30.60 13.63 40.65
C GLU A 570 -29.83 14.38 41.74
N GLN A 571 -29.53 15.65 41.50
CA GLN A 571 -29.06 16.56 42.53
C GLN A 571 -29.98 17.77 42.60
N GLY A 572 -30.68 17.92 43.71
CA GLY A 572 -31.69 18.96 43.86
C GLY A 572 -31.86 19.45 45.28
N SER A 573 -32.79 20.38 45.47
CA SER A 573 -33.11 20.95 46.77
C SER A 573 -34.51 20.55 47.23
N TYR A 574 -34.65 20.07 48.46
CA TYR A 574 -35.96 19.97 49.09
C TYR A 574 -36.29 21.30 49.77
N ALA A 575 -37.41 21.93 49.37
CA ALA A 575 -37.84 23.21 49.93
C ALA A 575 -38.59 23.09 51.26
N ALA A 576 -39.30 21.99 51.48
CA ALA A 576 -40.11 21.74 52.68
C ALA A 576 -40.24 20.23 52.96
N THR A 577 -40.71 19.88 54.17
CA THR A 577 -41.07 18.51 54.50
C THR A 577 -42.19 18.01 53.59
N LEU A 578 -42.18 16.72 53.26
CA LEU A 578 -43.05 16.08 52.26
C LEU A 578 -42.85 16.61 50.83
N GLY A 579 -41.82 17.43 50.59
CA GLY A 579 -41.38 17.79 49.25
C GLY A 579 -40.87 16.57 48.48
N THR A 580 -40.87 16.67 47.16
CA THR A 580 -40.45 15.62 46.24
C THR A 580 -39.28 16.05 45.36
N LEU A 581 -38.39 15.13 45.03
CA LEU A 581 -37.38 15.30 44.00
C LEU A 581 -37.49 14.15 42.98
N GLU A 582 -37.65 14.50 41.70
CA GLU A 582 -37.72 13.54 40.60
C GLU A 582 -36.33 12.94 40.34
N LEU A 583 -36.28 11.64 40.08
CA LEU A 583 -35.08 10.94 39.63
C LEU A 583 -35.14 10.74 38.11
N PHE A 584 -33.99 10.86 37.45
CA PHE A 584 -33.85 10.54 36.02
C PHE A 584 -32.88 9.40 35.76
N ILE A 585 -33.12 8.65 34.69
CA ILE A 585 -32.26 7.57 34.23
C ILE A 585 -30.86 8.13 33.94
N GLU A 586 -29.84 7.50 34.53
CA GLU A 586 -28.43 7.93 34.44
C GLU A 586 -28.15 9.38 34.90
N GLY A 587 -29.13 10.05 35.53
CA GLY A 587 -29.04 11.48 35.84
C GLY A 587 -29.17 12.40 34.62
N ILE A 588 -29.60 11.86 33.47
CA ILE A 588 -29.82 12.65 32.25
C ILE A 588 -31.16 13.38 32.38
N ALA A 589 -31.12 14.70 32.39
CA ALA A 589 -32.31 15.54 32.53
C ALA A 589 -33.43 15.10 31.57
N ASN A 590 -34.64 14.90 32.12
CA ASN A 590 -35.84 14.45 31.40
C ASN A 590 -35.81 13.01 30.84
N LYS A 591 -34.76 12.21 31.07
CA LYS A 591 -34.73 10.79 30.69
C LYS A 591 -35.52 9.96 31.72
N ARG A 592 -36.74 9.57 31.35
CA ARG A 592 -37.73 8.91 32.22
C ARG A 592 -38.00 7.48 31.76
N ILE A 593 -38.65 6.70 32.62
CA ILE A 593 -39.09 5.34 32.28
C ILE A 593 -40.38 5.46 31.46
N GLU A 594 -40.35 4.89 30.26
CA GLU A 594 -41.51 4.74 29.38
C GLU A 594 -41.58 3.30 28.92
N LEU A 595 -42.51 2.55 29.50
CA LEU A 595 -42.69 1.14 29.17
C LEU A 595 -43.46 0.98 27.85
N GLU A 596 -43.24 -0.15 27.20
CA GLU A 596 -44.01 -0.59 26.05
C GLU A 596 -45.43 -1.03 26.47
N ASP A 597 -46.38 -0.97 25.54
CA ASP A 597 -47.75 -1.41 25.84
C ASP A 597 -47.78 -2.92 26.17
N ASN A 598 -48.70 -3.29 27.07
CA ASN A 598 -48.83 -4.61 27.66
C ASN A 598 -47.63 -5.07 28.51
N THR A 599 -46.80 -4.14 28.99
CA THR A 599 -45.63 -4.47 29.82
C THR A 599 -45.91 -4.20 31.31
N ALA A 600 -45.47 -5.10 32.18
CA ALA A 600 -45.49 -4.90 33.63
C ALA A 600 -44.13 -5.23 34.26
N TRP A 601 -43.68 -4.37 35.17
CA TRP A 601 -42.48 -4.55 35.98
C TRP A 601 -42.83 -4.71 37.45
N TYR A 602 -42.26 -5.72 38.08
CA TYR A 602 -42.09 -5.72 39.52
C TYR A 602 -40.69 -5.21 39.85
N MET A 603 -40.61 -4.09 40.57
CA MET A 603 -39.36 -3.38 40.83
C MET A 603 -39.02 -3.32 42.32
N ARG A 604 -37.73 -3.42 42.60
CA ARG A 604 -37.11 -3.08 43.89
C ARG A 604 -36.14 -1.92 43.68
N MET A 605 -36.46 -0.78 44.27
CA MET A 605 -35.62 0.40 44.30
C MET A 605 -34.79 0.41 45.59
N GLN A 606 -33.49 0.55 45.44
CA GLN A 606 -32.57 0.86 46.54
C GLN A 606 -32.16 2.31 46.38
N VAL A 607 -32.60 3.16 47.30
CA VAL A 607 -32.32 4.60 47.25
C VAL A 607 -31.38 4.99 48.37
N MET A 608 -30.39 5.81 48.01
CA MET A 608 -29.51 6.49 48.94
C MET A 608 -29.74 7.99 48.80
N VAL A 609 -30.01 8.62 49.94
CA VAL A 609 -30.19 10.06 50.06
C VAL A 609 -29.05 10.61 50.89
N GLN A 610 -28.32 11.58 50.37
CA GLN A 610 -27.26 12.26 51.11
C GLN A 610 -27.72 13.66 51.54
N PRO A 611 -28.40 13.81 52.69
CA PRO A 611 -28.90 15.12 53.13
C PRO A 611 -27.78 16.07 53.57
N THR A 612 -26.68 15.55 54.09
CA THR A 612 -25.46 16.31 54.45
C THR A 612 -24.22 15.45 54.23
N ILE A 613 -23.04 16.06 54.24
CA ILE A 613 -21.75 15.36 54.12
C ILE A 613 -21.64 14.34 55.27
N ASN A 614 -21.38 13.07 54.94
CA ASN A 614 -21.28 11.94 55.86
C ASN A 614 -22.57 11.47 56.55
N GLN A 615 -23.75 11.93 56.12
CA GLN A 615 -25.04 11.34 56.54
C GLN A 615 -25.74 10.73 55.33
N TYR A 616 -26.27 9.52 55.48
CA TYR A 616 -27.00 8.82 54.43
C TYR A 616 -28.30 8.26 54.98
N ILE A 617 -29.35 8.34 54.19
CA ILE A 617 -30.59 7.63 54.43
C ILE A 617 -30.70 6.58 53.34
N ASN A 618 -30.77 5.32 53.75
CA ASN A 618 -30.86 4.19 52.85
C ASN A 618 -32.26 3.60 52.98
N ALA A 619 -32.97 3.45 51.86
CA ALA A 619 -34.28 2.81 51.85
C ALA A 619 -34.37 1.77 50.73
N THR A 620 -35.09 0.69 51.02
CA THR A 620 -35.51 -0.30 50.03
C THR A 620 -37.01 -0.19 49.86
N ILE A 621 -37.43 0.08 48.63
CA ILE A 621 -38.83 0.35 48.27
C ILE A 621 -39.22 -0.61 47.16
N THR A 622 -40.39 -1.23 47.28
CA THR A 622 -40.96 -2.10 46.23
C THR A 622 -42.23 -1.51 45.66
N ALA A 623 -42.40 -1.64 44.35
CA ALA A 623 -43.62 -1.24 43.65
C ALA A 623 -43.78 -2.10 42.39
N GLN A 624 -45.01 -2.17 41.88
CA GLN A 624 -45.29 -2.64 40.54
C GLN A 624 -45.65 -1.44 39.66
N ILE A 625 -45.11 -1.41 38.45
CA ILE A 625 -45.44 -0.43 37.42
C ILE A 625 -45.78 -1.15 36.12
N GLY A 626 -46.56 -0.53 35.24
CA GLY A 626 -46.85 -1.11 33.92
C GLY A 626 -47.56 -0.15 32.98
N LYS A 627 -47.89 -0.64 31.79
CA LYS A 627 -48.65 0.09 30.77
C LYS A 627 -49.66 -0.82 30.08
N THR A 628 -50.89 -0.35 29.94
CA THR A 628 -51.98 -1.09 29.26
C THR A 628 -52.83 -0.13 28.46
N ALA A 629 -53.14 -0.49 27.20
CA ALA A 629 -53.84 0.37 26.26
C ALA A 629 -53.22 1.78 26.13
N GLY A 630 -51.88 1.86 26.22
CA GLY A 630 -51.12 3.10 26.15
C GLY A 630 -51.07 3.95 27.42
N VAL A 631 -51.66 3.50 28.54
CA VAL A 631 -51.73 4.25 29.81
C VAL A 631 -50.86 3.60 30.89
N ALA A 632 -49.99 4.39 31.50
CA ALA A 632 -49.09 4.00 32.59
C ALA A 632 -49.84 3.88 33.93
N PHE A 633 -49.52 2.82 34.69
CA PHE A 633 -50.03 2.60 36.05
C PHE A 633 -48.93 2.22 37.04
N ALA A 634 -49.21 2.40 38.33
CA ALA A 634 -48.34 1.99 39.44
C ALA A 634 -49.15 1.57 40.67
N THR A 635 -48.65 0.60 41.44
CA THR A 635 -49.18 0.26 42.77
C THR A 635 -48.63 1.21 43.83
N ALA A 636 -49.29 1.29 44.99
CA ALA A 636 -48.76 2.02 46.14
C ALA A 636 -47.35 1.50 46.52
N PRO A 637 -46.31 2.35 46.53
CA PRO A 637 -44.98 1.92 46.91
C PRO A 637 -44.92 1.51 48.39
N ILE A 638 -44.18 0.45 48.68
CA ILE A 638 -44.01 -0.10 50.04
C ILE A 638 -42.55 0.09 50.44
N VAL A 639 -42.32 0.83 51.52
CA VAL A 639 -41.01 0.94 52.16
C VAL A 639 -40.77 -0.32 52.98
N GLN A 640 -39.92 -1.22 52.47
CA GLN A 640 -39.60 -2.49 53.13
C GLN A 640 -38.57 -2.31 54.25
N TYR A 641 -37.65 -1.37 54.03
CA TYR A 641 -36.59 -1.04 54.97
C TYR A 641 -36.23 0.43 54.80
N GLN A 642 -35.98 1.12 55.90
CA GLN A 642 -35.33 2.41 55.89
C GLN A 642 -34.43 2.54 57.11
N ASP A 643 -33.21 3.01 56.89
CA ASP A 643 -32.29 3.39 57.96
C ASP A 643 -32.34 4.90 58.17
N THR A 644 -33.02 5.32 59.23
CA THR A 644 -33.15 6.73 59.60
C THR A 644 -32.12 7.16 60.65
N SER A 645 -31.22 6.28 61.08
CA SER A 645 -30.33 6.48 62.23
C SER A 645 -29.37 7.66 62.07
N MET A 646 -29.03 8.01 60.82
CA MET A 646 -28.03 9.03 60.52
C MET A 646 -28.58 10.43 60.21
N ALA A 647 -29.88 10.58 59.93
CA ALA A 647 -30.44 11.87 59.53
C ALA A 647 -31.86 12.18 60.05
N GLY A 648 -32.54 11.23 60.72
CA GLY A 648 -33.86 11.48 61.33
C GLY A 648 -34.96 11.84 60.33
N ARG A 649 -34.83 11.44 59.06
CA ARG A 649 -35.83 11.67 58.00
C ARG A 649 -36.33 10.33 57.48
N THR A 650 -37.60 10.26 57.10
CA THR A 650 -38.18 9.08 56.43
C THR A 650 -38.23 9.29 54.93
N VAL A 651 -38.05 8.21 54.18
CA VAL A 651 -38.09 8.21 52.71
C VAL A 651 -39.35 7.51 52.23
N ASN A 652 -40.01 8.08 51.24
CA ASN A 652 -41.09 7.44 50.50
C ASN A 652 -40.87 7.62 48.99
N LEU A 653 -41.48 6.76 48.18
CA LEU A 653 -41.53 6.89 46.72
C LEU A 653 -42.94 7.29 46.31
N ILE A 654 -43.05 8.31 45.47
CA ILE A 654 -44.27 8.71 44.77
C ILE A 654 -44.03 8.45 43.29
N ILE A 655 -44.87 7.62 42.68
CA ILE A 655 -44.82 7.35 41.24
C ILE A 655 -45.95 8.13 40.59
N ASP A 656 -45.61 9.13 39.79
CA ASP A 656 -46.57 9.93 39.04
C ASP A 656 -46.73 9.37 37.62
N THR A 657 -47.94 8.93 37.31
CA THR A 657 -48.37 8.47 35.98
C THR A 657 -49.49 9.35 35.39
N ALA A 658 -49.91 10.41 36.10
CA ALA A 658 -51.03 11.26 35.73
C ALA A 658 -50.58 12.49 34.92
N THR A 659 -49.41 13.07 35.24
CA THR A 659 -48.88 14.24 34.52
C THR A 659 -48.56 13.94 33.05
N ASN A 660 -48.12 12.72 32.76
CA ASN A 660 -48.03 12.19 31.41
C ASN A 660 -48.35 10.69 31.46
N THR A 661 -49.44 10.30 30.80
CA THR A 661 -49.96 8.92 30.82
C THR A 661 -49.06 7.92 30.11
N ALA A 662 -48.01 8.35 29.41
CA ALA A 662 -47.03 7.47 28.80
C ALA A 662 -45.85 7.10 29.71
N GLN A 663 -45.63 7.84 30.81
CA GLN A 663 -44.38 7.84 31.59
C GLN A 663 -44.58 7.43 33.05
N HIS A 664 -43.51 6.89 33.65
CA HIS A 664 -43.41 6.64 35.09
C HIS A 664 -42.40 7.61 35.71
N ARG A 665 -42.89 8.60 36.46
CA ARG A 665 -42.05 9.63 37.10
C ARG A 665 -41.77 9.28 38.55
N MET A 666 -40.50 8.98 38.83
CA MET A 666 -40.05 8.49 40.12
C MET A 666 -39.68 9.66 41.04
N ASN A 667 -40.50 9.95 42.04
CA ASN A 667 -40.31 11.06 42.96
C ASN A 667 -39.97 10.56 44.36
N ILE A 668 -38.80 10.91 44.87
CA ILE A 668 -38.45 10.62 46.25
C ILE A 668 -39.06 11.71 47.14
N GLN A 669 -39.84 11.30 48.13
CA GLN A 669 -40.43 12.18 49.13
C GLN A 669 -39.72 12.01 50.46
N LEU A 670 -39.38 13.13 51.11
CA LEU A 670 -38.73 13.12 52.42
C LEU A 670 -39.61 13.79 53.47
N ALA A 671 -39.72 13.15 54.64
CA ALA A 671 -40.38 13.73 55.81
C ALA A 671 -39.40 13.86 56.97
N GLY A 672 -39.56 14.92 57.78
CA GLY A 672 -38.68 15.19 58.93
C GLY A 672 -37.37 15.91 58.56
N GLY A 673 -36.70 16.43 59.59
CA GLY A 673 -35.49 17.25 59.48
C GLY A 673 -35.74 18.72 59.08
N THR A 674 -34.65 19.48 58.92
CA THR A 674 -34.68 20.92 58.56
C THR A 674 -34.65 21.12 57.03
N TYR A 675 -35.35 22.14 56.53
CA TYR A 675 -35.41 22.51 55.11
C TYR A 675 -35.17 24.03 54.98
N PRO A 676 -34.69 24.54 53.82
CA PRO A 676 -34.30 23.78 52.64
C PRO A 676 -32.92 23.13 52.78
N PHE A 677 -32.66 22.08 52.00
CA PHE A 677 -31.32 21.50 51.87
C PHE A 677 -31.10 20.97 50.46
N ILE A 678 -29.85 21.00 50.02
CA ILE A 678 -29.41 20.40 48.74
C ILE A 678 -28.96 18.98 49.03
N THR A 679 -29.37 18.04 48.19
CA THR A 679 -29.05 16.64 48.34
C THR A 679 -28.75 15.99 47.01
N ARG A 680 -27.97 14.92 47.08
CA ARG A 680 -27.72 14.02 45.95
C ARG A 680 -28.48 12.74 46.23
N LEU A 681 -29.25 12.32 45.24
CA LEU A 681 -29.98 11.06 45.25
C LEU A 681 -29.36 10.13 44.23
N VAL A 682 -29.21 8.87 44.62
CA VAL A 682 -28.94 7.79 43.68
C VAL A 682 -29.87 6.64 44.03
N ALA A 683 -30.46 6.06 42.99
CA ALA A 683 -31.31 4.90 43.11
C ALA A 683 -30.88 3.83 42.11
N GLN A 684 -30.81 2.60 42.57
CA GLN A 684 -30.71 1.43 41.70
C GLN A 684 -32.08 0.77 41.64
N ILE A 685 -32.57 0.52 40.42
CA ILE A 685 -33.78 -0.25 40.19
C ILE A 685 -33.39 -1.62 39.69
N ASN A 686 -33.83 -2.67 40.38
CA ASN A 686 -33.84 -4.03 39.87
C ASN A 686 -35.29 -4.38 39.50
N TYR A 687 -35.50 -4.87 38.29
CA TYR A 687 -36.84 -5.20 37.79
C TYR A 687 -36.89 -6.59 37.17
N THR A 688 -38.10 -7.15 37.20
CA THR A 688 -38.51 -8.32 36.42
C THR A 688 -39.70 -7.91 35.57
N GLN A 689 -39.68 -8.28 34.29
CA GLN A 689 -40.62 -7.85 33.26
C GLN A 689 -41.44 -9.02 32.73
N PHE A 690 -42.73 -8.76 32.49
CA PHE A 690 -43.60 -9.55 31.61
C PHE A 690 -44.20 -8.67 30.52
N ARG A 691 -44.32 -9.22 29.30
CA ARG A 691 -44.98 -8.59 28.15
C ARG A 691 -45.82 -9.59 27.35
#